data_AF-A0A0Q4LN48-F1
#
_entry.id   AF-A0A0Q4LN48-F1
#
_cell.length_a   1.000
_cell.length_b   1.000
_cell.length_c   1.000
_cell.angle_alpha   90.00
_cell.angle_beta   90.00
_cell.angle_gamma   90.00
#
_symmetry.space_group_name_H-M   'P 1'
#
loop_
_entity.id
_entity.type
_entity.pdbx_description
1 polymer ?
#
loop_
_entity_poly.entity_id
_entity_poly.type
_entity_poly.pdbx_seq_one_letter_code
_entity_poly.pdbx_strand_id
1 'polypeptide(L)'
;MSKRYLISTSEFSEQSLTDLSLKHQNFLSWPLVYFLSENNKFEAYVGETTDLVSRMKAHLKSDHKKNLQSAHLISSDLFNKSATLDIESNLIKYIAADGRYQLQNGNLGIANHHFYQKKELYWDIFKDIWSELRTLGITRHSLEYIDNSDLFKYSPYKSLSDEQVAGLKMILKCLLDDRAKVSLIEGGAGTGKSILAIFLFKLLKTDTEDFNLTDFDENDLELFELFKKVKQQYGHLEMALVVPMSSFRKTIEKVFKGIKGLRSNMVIGPADVVKKKYDLLIIDESHRLRQRVNLGAYFGAFDQNCKALGFDKMTSSELDWVLKQANKSILFYDEQQSIKPSDVSAGAFKNLKQKADTRYEILKTQFRVKGGADYVKFIQGLFTEQNKALKPYAPGLNYESYLYECLDDMVNDIKLKDQQFGLSRLIAGFAWKWISNKDKSKFDIVIEDTKLQWNAVTVDWVNTPNAINEVGCIHTIQGYDLNYTGVIIGPEIGYDPISEQLIIHDQLYQDKNGKNSIKDPEILKSYIVNIYKTILLRGINGTFIYVCDPALRKHFKKFWRLKETVAQVKPLNLHSNKINGQCIPFYDLNIAAGSFSAYQQVENISFLELPDNLRTNPDLFACKIVGESMNKVIPNGSIALFKKYNGGSRNGLICLVESTNIYDKELGGQYTIKEYRSKKTQTDDSWVHEEITLHPLSTDEYFQPLVLRDEETIDLKVIGIFERVLA
;
A
#
# COMPACT_ATOMS: atom_id res chain seq x y z
N MET A 1 5.85 19.07 -25.63
CA MET A 1 5.56 19.76 -24.35
C MET A 1 6.89 20.04 -23.65
N SER A 2 7.11 21.24 -23.11
CA SER A 2 8.30 21.50 -22.29
C SER A 2 8.22 20.67 -20.99
N LYS A 3 9.35 20.12 -20.54
CA LYS A 3 9.40 19.45 -19.23
C LYS A 3 9.02 20.46 -18.14
N ARG A 4 8.17 20.05 -17.19
CA ARG A 4 7.75 20.90 -16.05
C ARG A 4 8.86 21.08 -15.00
N TYR A 5 9.99 20.40 -15.17
CA TYR A 5 11.16 20.44 -14.29
C TYR A 5 12.43 20.19 -15.11
N LEU A 6 13.59 20.47 -14.52
CA LEU A 6 14.91 20.22 -15.08
C LEU A 6 15.78 19.54 -14.02
N ILE A 7 16.49 18.47 -14.41
CA ILE A 7 17.55 17.86 -13.59
C ILE A 7 18.90 18.15 -14.25
N SER A 8 19.73 18.98 -13.62
CA SER A 8 21.11 19.21 -14.04
C SER A 8 22.07 18.39 -13.18
N THR A 9 23.07 17.77 -13.80
CA THR A 9 24.08 16.97 -13.09
C THR A 9 25.44 17.62 -13.25
N SER A 10 26.18 17.72 -12.15
CA SER A 10 27.54 18.26 -12.12
C SER A 10 28.39 17.53 -11.07
N GLU A 11 29.70 17.74 -11.16
CA GLU A 11 30.62 17.33 -10.10
C GLU A 11 30.42 18.23 -8.88
N PHE A 12 30.45 17.63 -7.69
CA PHE A 12 30.38 18.34 -6.42
C PHE A 12 31.80 18.72 -5.97
N SER A 13 32.31 19.85 -6.49
CA SER A 13 33.65 20.37 -6.16
C SER A 13 33.64 21.90 -6.04
N GLU A 14 34.67 22.48 -5.41
CA GLU A 14 34.83 23.95 -5.35
C GLU A 14 34.95 24.58 -6.74
N GLN A 15 35.58 23.90 -7.70
CA GLN A 15 35.77 24.41 -9.06
C GLN A 15 34.43 24.47 -9.82
N SER A 16 33.60 23.45 -9.63
CA SER A 16 32.30 23.32 -10.30
C SER A 16 31.24 24.30 -9.78
N LEU A 17 31.44 24.91 -8.61
CA LEU A 17 30.50 25.90 -8.04
C LEU A 17 30.41 27.18 -8.86
N THR A 18 31.50 27.56 -9.53
CA THR A 18 31.55 28.73 -10.41
C THR A 18 30.76 28.48 -11.69
N ASP A 19 30.82 27.27 -12.24
CA ASP A 19 30.05 26.87 -13.42
C ASP A 19 28.57 26.68 -13.11
N LEU A 20 28.25 26.16 -11.91
CA LEU A 20 26.90 26.03 -11.41
C LEU A 20 26.20 27.39 -11.26
N SER A 21 26.91 28.41 -10.78
CA SER A 21 26.34 29.75 -10.63
C SER A 21 26.08 30.43 -11.97
N LEU A 22 26.91 30.17 -12.99
CA LEU A 22 26.74 30.68 -14.34
C LEU A 22 25.62 29.97 -15.11
N LYS A 23 25.51 28.64 -15.02
CA LYS A 23 24.47 27.85 -15.71
C LYS A 23 23.06 28.06 -15.13
N HIS A 24 22.97 28.45 -13.86
CA HIS A 24 21.70 28.64 -13.15
C HIS A 24 21.44 30.09 -12.74
N GLN A 25 21.98 31.09 -13.46
CA GLN A 25 21.80 32.51 -13.11
C GLN A 25 20.34 32.92 -12.87
N ASN A 26 19.40 32.35 -13.63
CA ASN A 26 17.96 32.63 -13.48
C ASN A 26 17.32 32.00 -12.22
N PHE A 27 18.03 31.08 -11.55
CA PHE A 27 17.55 30.30 -10.41
C PHE A 27 18.41 30.45 -9.14
N LEU A 28 19.38 31.37 -9.12
CA LEU A 28 20.30 31.58 -7.99
C LEU A 28 19.58 31.87 -6.66
N SER A 29 18.39 32.47 -6.73
CA SER A 29 17.51 32.77 -5.58
C SER A 29 16.16 32.04 -5.64
N TRP A 30 16.04 31.02 -6.49
CA TRP A 30 14.81 30.26 -6.67
C TRP A 30 14.85 28.97 -5.85
N PRO A 31 13.74 28.56 -5.19
CA PRO A 31 13.70 27.29 -4.47
C PRO A 31 14.01 26.11 -5.38
N LEU A 32 14.97 25.29 -4.99
CA LEU A 32 15.33 24.05 -5.71
C LEU A 32 15.62 22.91 -4.73
N VAL A 33 15.57 21.68 -5.25
CA VAL A 33 15.96 20.47 -4.52
C VAL A 33 17.24 19.91 -5.13
N TYR A 34 18.13 19.36 -4.33
CA TYR A 34 19.39 18.76 -4.79
C TYR A 34 19.63 17.39 -4.16
N PHE A 35 20.27 16.52 -4.91
CA PHE A 35 20.75 15.22 -4.48
C PHE A 35 22.27 15.16 -4.66
N LEU A 36 22.99 14.99 -3.55
CA LEU A 36 24.43 14.81 -3.52
C LEU A 36 24.73 13.34 -3.28
N SER A 37 25.67 12.75 -4.01
CA SER A 37 26.02 11.33 -3.84
C SER A 37 27.51 11.04 -3.97
N GLU A 38 27.95 10.00 -3.28
CA GLU A 38 29.28 9.41 -3.40
C GLU A 38 29.20 8.13 -4.25
N ASN A 39 30.01 8.05 -5.31
CA ASN A 39 29.94 6.95 -6.27
C ASN A 39 30.42 5.61 -5.70
N ASN A 40 31.35 5.63 -4.72
CA ASN A 40 32.02 4.42 -4.24
C ASN A 40 31.38 3.79 -2.99
N LYS A 41 30.87 4.61 -2.06
CA LYS A 41 30.29 4.12 -0.80
C LYS A 41 28.76 4.08 -0.80
N PHE A 42 28.13 4.54 -1.89
CA PHE A 42 26.68 4.69 -1.98
C PHE A 42 26.10 5.47 -0.80
N GLU A 43 26.81 6.51 -0.34
CA GLU A 43 26.24 7.51 0.57
C GLU A 43 25.61 8.65 -0.23
N ALA A 44 24.55 9.24 0.31
CA ALA A 44 23.92 10.38 -0.33
C ALA A 44 23.27 11.36 0.65
N TYR A 45 22.96 12.55 0.16
CA TYR A 45 22.29 13.63 0.88
C TYR A 45 21.25 14.25 -0.05
N VAL A 46 20.03 14.46 0.43
CA VAL A 46 18.96 15.15 -0.32
C VAL A 46 18.69 16.44 0.40
N GLY A 47 18.67 17.61 -0.25
CA GLY A 47 18.31 18.84 0.44
C GLY A 47 17.56 19.80 -0.45
N GLU A 48 16.89 20.78 0.14
CA GLU A 48 16.45 21.97 -0.58
C GLU A 48 17.26 23.20 -0.22
N THR A 49 17.17 24.22 -1.07
CA THR A 49 17.71 25.55 -0.78
C THR A 49 17.10 26.62 -1.67
N THR A 50 17.12 27.86 -1.17
CA THR A 50 16.90 29.08 -1.96
C THR A 50 18.19 29.83 -2.26
N ASP A 51 19.34 29.38 -1.72
CA ASP A 51 20.67 29.93 -1.98
C ASP A 51 21.66 28.78 -2.21
N LEU A 52 21.71 28.36 -3.47
CA LEU A 52 22.51 27.21 -3.91
C LEU A 52 24.00 27.37 -3.57
N VAL A 53 24.58 28.53 -3.87
CA VAL A 53 26.03 28.73 -3.76
C VAL A 53 26.46 28.70 -2.30
N SER A 54 25.75 29.41 -1.42
CA SER A 54 26.06 29.42 0.01
C SER A 54 25.87 28.03 0.62
N ARG A 55 24.79 27.32 0.25
CA ARG A 55 24.50 25.98 0.77
C ARG A 55 25.54 24.95 0.35
N MET A 56 25.96 24.94 -0.91
CA MET A 56 26.98 24.01 -1.38
C MET A 56 28.36 24.30 -0.76
N LYS A 57 28.75 25.56 -0.62
CA LYS A 57 29.97 25.95 0.12
C LYS A 57 29.94 25.47 1.57
N ALA A 58 28.79 25.55 2.24
CA ALA A 58 28.63 25.04 3.59
C ALA A 58 28.80 23.51 3.65
N HIS A 59 28.24 22.76 2.69
CA HIS A 59 28.41 21.31 2.62
C HIS A 59 29.85 20.89 2.33
N LEU A 60 30.58 21.60 1.46
CA LEU A 60 32.01 21.32 1.18
C LEU A 60 32.92 21.54 2.41
N LYS A 61 32.52 22.40 3.34
CA LYS A 61 33.23 22.60 4.61
C LYS A 61 32.93 21.55 5.67
N SER A 62 31.90 20.72 5.48
CA SER A 62 31.52 19.68 6.43
C SER A 62 32.37 18.42 6.25
N ASP A 63 32.91 17.90 7.36
CA ASP A 63 33.77 16.70 7.34
C ASP A 63 33.10 15.45 6.78
N HIS A 64 31.77 15.35 6.91
CA HIS A 64 31.00 14.21 6.42
C HIS A 64 30.52 14.37 4.97
N LYS A 65 30.24 15.60 4.52
CA LYS A 65 29.62 15.88 3.22
C LYS A 65 30.62 16.21 2.11
N LYS A 66 31.85 16.61 2.46
CA LYS A 66 32.92 16.88 1.48
C LYS A 66 33.33 15.68 0.62
N ASN A 67 32.99 14.46 1.05
CA ASN A 67 33.31 13.22 0.34
C ASN A 67 32.29 12.87 -0.77
N LEU A 68 31.17 13.59 -0.85
CA LEU A 68 30.21 13.45 -1.94
C LEU A 68 30.85 13.98 -3.24
N GLN A 69 30.53 13.39 -4.39
CA GLN A 69 31.24 13.62 -5.66
C GLN A 69 30.35 14.15 -6.76
N SER A 70 29.05 13.86 -6.69
CA SER A 70 28.08 14.22 -7.73
C SER A 70 26.95 15.03 -7.12
N ALA A 71 26.54 16.09 -7.82
CA ALA A 71 25.42 16.94 -7.47
C ALA A 71 24.38 16.90 -8.59
N HIS A 72 23.14 16.58 -8.24
CA HIS A 72 21.99 16.61 -9.14
C HIS A 72 21.02 17.68 -8.65
N LEU A 73 20.84 18.74 -9.41
CA LEU A 73 19.97 19.87 -9.06
C LEU A 73 18.64 19.73 -9.80
N ILE A 74 17.55 19.83 -9.06
CA ILE A 74 16.19 19.66 -9.53
C ILE A 74 15.49 21.01 -9.38
N SER A 75 15.15 21.63 -10.50
CA SER A 75 14.50 22.94 -10.55
C SER A 75 13.19 22.87 -11.34
N SER A 76 12.22 23.71 -11.00
CA SER A 76 10.95 23.85 -11.72
C SER A 76 10.38 25.25 -11.51
N ASP A 77 9.75 25.82 -12.53
CA ASP A 77 9.02 27.09 -12.42
C ASP A 77 7.80 26.99 -11.48
N LEU A 78 7.39 25.77 -11.13
CA LEU A 78 6.30 25.50 -10.18
C LEU A 78 6.79 25.41 -8.72
N PHE A 79 8.10 25.43 -8.50
CA PHE A 79 8.68 25.30 -7.17
C PHE A 79 8.57 26.60 -6.38
N ASN A 80 7.88 26.51 -5.25
CA ASN A 80 8.00 27.44 -4.14
C ASN A 80 8.64 26.70 -2.95
N LYS A 81 8.84 27.40 -1.82
CA LYS A 81 9.45 26.79 -0.63
C LYS A 81 8.69 25.55 -0.15
N SER A 82 7.36 25.60 -0.09
CA SER A 82 6.54 24.46 0.32
C SER A 82 6.64 23.27 -0.65
N ALA A 83 6.69 23.53 -1.96
CA ALA A 83 6.84 22.50 -2.99
C ALA A 83 8.20 21.79 -2.89
N THR A 84 9.28 22.55 -2.73
CA THR A 84 10.63 21.98 -2.61
C THR A 84 10.80 21.13 -1.36
N LEU A 85 10.19 21.53 -0.25
CA LEU A 85 10.15 20.75 0.99
C LEU A 85 9.35 19.43 0.83
N ASP A 86 8.22 19.45 0.12
CA ASP A 86 7.45 18.23 -0.16
C ASP A 86 8.23 17.27 -1.09
N ILE A 87 8.86 17.80 -2.14
CA ILE A 87 9.71 17.01 -3.03
C ILE A 87 10.93 16.45 -2.29
N GLU A 88 11.62 17.26 -1.47
CA GLU A 88 12.74 16.82 -0.62
C GLU A 88 12.32 15.69 0.31
N SER A 89 11.22 15.87 1.05
CA SER A 89 10.70 14.87 1.98
C SER A 89 10.36 13.55 1.27
N ASN A 90 9.69 13.62 0.12
CA ASN A 90 9.41 12.43 -0.68
C ASN A 90 10.68 11.78 -1.23
N LEU A 91 11.67 12.56 -1.71
CA LEU A 91 12.95 12.02 -2.17
C LEU A 91 13.71 11.32 -1.03
N ILE A 92 13.78 11.92 0.17
CA ILE A 92 14.40 11.28 1.34
C ILE A 92 13.72 9.94 1.63
N LYS A 93 12.39 9.96 1.71
CA LYS A 93 11.57 8.79 2.03
C LYS A 93 11.74 7.65 1.01
N TYR A 94 11.66 7.95 -0.28
CA TYR A 94 11.72 6.94 -1.35
C TYR A 94 13.16 6.50 -1.66
N ILE A 95 14.16 7.39 -1.63
CA ILE A 95 15.56 6.99 -1.85
C ILE A 95 16.06 6.11 -0.70
N ALA A 96 15.71 6.43 0.55
CA ALA A 96 16.05 5.57 1.69
C ALA A 96 15.45 4.16 1.53
N ALA A 97 14.25 4.06 0.95
CA ALA A 97 13.56 2.79 0.76
C ALA A 97 13.94 2.04 -0.53
N ASP A 98 14.52 2.71 -1.54
CA ASP A 98 15.09 2.07 -2.74
C ASP A 98 16.27 1.15 -2.38
N GLY A 99 16.90 1.36 -1.22
CA GLY A 99 17.95 0.51 -0.65
C GLY A 99 19.30 0.63 -1.35
N ARG A 100 19.43 1.51 -2.35
CA ARG A 100 20.69 1.77 -3.04
C ARG A 100 21.62 2.66 -2.24
N TYR A 101 21.11 3.75 -1.67
CA TYR A 101 21.91 4.74 -0.96
C TYR A 101 21.64 4.71 0.54
N GLN A 102 22.68 4.96 1.33
CA GLN A 102 22.52 5.31 2.74
C GLN A 102 22.46 6.83 2.86
N LEU A 103 21.27 7.37 3.18
CA LEU A 103 21.08 8.81 3.33
C LEU A 103 21.72 9.33 4.61
N GLN A 104 22.53 10.38 4.49
CA GLN A 104 23.15 11.10 5.60
C GLN A 104 22.14 11.96 6.36
N ASN A 105 21.18 12.57 5.67
CA ASN A 105 20.15 13.41 6.25
C ASN A 105 18.74 12.83 6.01
N GLY A 106 18.63 11.51 6.15
CA GLY A 106 17.33 10.94 6.51
C GLY A 106 16.93 11.49 7.87
N ASN A 107 16.46 12.74 7.92
CA ASN A 107 15.86 13.32 9.11
C ASN A 107 14.77 12.35 9.53
N LEU A 108 14.70 12.13 10.82
CA LEU A 108 14.04 10.99 11.43
C LEU A 108 12.52 11.02 11.28
N GLY A 109 11.91 11.63 10.25
CA GLY A 109 10.48 11.93 10.19
C GLY A 109 10.02 12.95 11.24
N ILE A 110 10.98 13.59 11.95
CA ILE A 110 10.73 14.60 13.00
C ILE A 110 10.39 15.93 12.36
N ALA A 111 11.22 16.45 11.45
CA ALA A 111 10.92 17.70 10.73
C ALA A 111 9.72 17.48 9.80
N ASN A 112 8.52 17.66 10.33
CA ASN A 112 7.28 17.54 9.59
C ASN A 112 6.87 18.93 9.14
N HIS A 113 7.02 19.16 7.85
CA HIS A 113 6.28 20.19 7.20
C HIS A 113 4.81 19.75 7.08
N HIS A 114 3.98 20.09 8.07
CA HIS A 114 2.52 20.00 8.01
C HIS A 114 1.97 20.99 6.97
N PHE A 115 2.26 20.78 5.68
CA PHE A 115 1.65 21.58 4.63
C PHE A 115 0.32 20.95 4.20
N TYR A 116 -0.74 21.50 4.78
CA TYR A 116 -2.10 21.46 4.23
C TYR A 116 -2.15 22.25 2.92
N GLN A 117 -1.53 21.73 1.85
CA GLN A 117 -1.79 22.21 0.49
C GLN A 117 -1.40 21.15 -0.56
N LYS A 118 -2.45 20.54 -1.14
CA LYS A 118 -2.49 19.74 -2.37
C LYS A 118 -1.37 18.70 -2.55
N LYS A 119 -1.44 17.61 -1.78
CA LYS A 119 -0.73 16.35 -2.06
C LYS A 119 -0.83 15.90 -3.52
N GLU A 120 -1.92 16.26 -4.22
CA GLU A 120 -2.15 15.89 -5.61
C GLU A 120 -1.37 16.77 -6.62
N LEU A 121 -1.06 18.03 -6.30
CA LEU A 121 -0.48 18.96 -7.29
C LEU A 121 0.99 18.67 -7.59
N TYR A 122 1.79 18.39 -6.57
CA TYR A 122 3.24 18.16 -6.72
C TYR A 122 3.61 16.69 -6.86
N TRP A 123 2.68 15.78 -6.54
CA TRP A 123 2.92 14.35 -6.64
C TRP A 123 3.18 13.88 -8.07
N ASP A 124 2.47 14.44 -9.06
CA ASP A 124 2.73 14.12 -10.47
C ASP A 124 4.13 14.59 -10.90
N ILE A 125 4.55 15.77 -10.46
CA ILE A 125 5.91 16.27 -10.72
C ILE A 125 6.93 15.37 -10.03
N PHE A 126 6.67 14.91 -8.80
CA PHE A 126 7.51 13.95 -8.10
C PHE A 126 7.63 12.61 -8.85
N LYS A 127 6.53 12.06 -9.39
CA LYS A 127 6.54 10.82 -10.18
C LYS A 127 7.42 10.96 -11.43
N ASP A 128 7.32 12.10 -12.11
CA ASP A 128 8.14 12.38 -13.28
C ASP A 128 9.62 12.50 -12.89
N ILE A 129 9.92 13.29 -11.85
CA ILE A 129 11.29 13.42 -11.29
C ILE A 129 11.84 12.04 -10.94
N TRP A 130 11.07 11.20 -10.25
CA TRP A 130 11.49 9.85 -9.88
C TRP A 130 11.82 8.99 -11.10
N SER A 131 11.01 9.07 -12.16
CA SER A 131 11.24 8.33 -13.41
C SER A 131 12.50 8.79 -14.14
N GLU A 132 12.79 10.10 -14.11
CA GLU A 132 14.05 10.62 -14.64
C GLU A 132 15.26 10.21 -13.77
N LEU A 133 15.14 10.24 -12.44
CA LEU A 133 16.19 9.73 -11.54
C LEU A 133 16.49 8.24 -11.76
N ARG A 134 15.48 7.42 -12.09
CA ARG A 134 15.68 6.01 -12.49
C ARG A 134 16.45 5.91 -13.81
N THR A 135 16.12 6.78 -14.77
CA THR A 135 16.76 6.82 -16.10
C THR A 135 18.22 7.24 -16.01
N LEU A 136 18.52 8.19 -15.12
CA LEU A 136 19.89 8.61 -14.78
C LEU A 136 20.65 7.54 -13.98
N GLY A 137 20.00 6.42 -13.65
CA GLY A 137 20.57 5.37 -12.84
C GLY A 137 20.92 5.84 -11.44
N ILE A 138 20.20 6.81 -10.88
CA ILE A 138 20.30 7.22 -9.48
C ILE A 138 19.45 6.26 -8.65
N THR A 139 18.18 6.10 -8.96
CA THR A 139 17.29 5.13 -8.27
C THR A 139 17.11 3.86 -9.11
N ARG A 140 16.70 2.75 -8.49
CA ARG A 140 16.55 1.45 -9.21
C ARG A 140 15.10 1.07 -9.44
N HIS A 141 14.28 1.17 -8.41
CA HIS A 141 12.94 0.60 -8.41
C HIS A 141 11.86 1.65 -8.73
N SER A 142 10.71 1.18 -9.21
CA SER A 142 9.54 2.05 -9.40
C SER A 142 8.94 2.45 -8.05
N LEU A 143 8.10 3.49 -8.03
CA LEU A 143 7.41 3.92 -6.82
C LEU A 143 6.49 2.82 -6.28
N GLU A 144 5.79 2.10 -7.18
CA GLU A 144 4.88 1.01 -6.84
C GLU A 144 5.62 -0.16 -6.18
N TYR A 145 6.83 -0.47 -6.65
CA TYR A 145 7.68 -1.48 -6.02
C TYR A 145 8.10 -1.04 -4.61
N ILE A 146 8.52 0.22 -4.46
CA ILE A 146 8.99 0.76 -3.18
C ILE A 146 7.85 0.85 -2.18
N ASP A 147 6.67 1.32 -2.59
CA ASP A 147 5.46 1.41 -1.76
C ASP A 147 5.09 0.05 -1.15
N ASN A 148 5.34 -1.02 -1.90
CA ASN A 148 5.11 -2.39 -1.48
C ASN A 148 6.26 -3.00 -0.65
N SER A 149 7.43 -2.37 -0.62
CA SER A 149 8.58 -2.89 0.12
C SER A 149 8.41 -2.77 1.64
N ASP A 150 8.88 -3.78 2.37
CA ASP A 150 8.92 -3.74 3.84
C ASP A 150 9.74 -2.54 4.35
N LEU A 151 10.86 -2.21 3.67
CA LEU A 151 11.72 -1.09 4.04
C LEU A 151 10.96 0.23 3.99
N PHE A 152 10.12 0.46 2.98
CA PHE A 152 9.27 1.64 2.92
C PHE A 152 8.15 1.59 3.97
N LYS A 153 7.44 0.46 4.10
CA LYS A 153 6.29 0.32 5.00
C LYS A 153 6.65 0.57 6.46
N TYR A 154 7.81 0.10 6.89
CA TYR A 154 8.30 0.20 8.27
C TYR A 154 9.48 1.16 8.41
N SER A 155 9.69 2.04 7.43
CA SER A 155 10.76 3.04 7.45
C SER A 155 10.60 4.01 8.63
N PRO A 156 11.67 4.32 9.38
CA PRO A 156 11.65 5.39 10.39
C PRO A 156 11.56 6.78 9.76
N TYR A 157 11.73 6.92 8.44
CA TYR A 157 11.68 8.19 7.72
C TYR A 157 10.25 8.57 7.28
N LYS A 158 9.25 7.79 7.69
CA LYS A 158 7.84 8.17 7.53
C LYS A 158 7.51 9.29 8.51
N SER A 159 6.84 10.33 8.00
CA SER A 159 6.18 11.34 8.81
C SER A 159 5.27 10.70 9.85
N LEU A 160 5.42 11.12 11.10
CA LEU A 160 4.51 10.75 12.18
C LEU A 160 3.30 11.69 12.21
N SER A 161 2.20 11.25 12.80
CA SER A 161 1.06 12.11 13.12
C SER A 161 1.27 12.83 14.47
N ASP A 162 0.51 13.91 14.71
CA ASP A 162 0.55 14.66 15.98
C ASP A 162 0.34 13.75 17.21
N GLU A 163 -0.55 12.76 17.09
CA GLU A 163 -0.80 11.78 18.15
C GLU A 163 0.38 10.83 18.37
N GLN A 164 1.06 10.42 17.31
CA GLN A 164 2.29 9.62 17.41
C GLN A 164 3.44 10.44 18.02
N VAL A 165 3.57 11.72 17.65
CA VAL A 165 4.52 12.66 18.25
C VAL A 165 4.23 12.85 19.74
N ALA A 166 2.96 13.03 20.12
CA ALA A 166 2.56 13.10 21.52
C ALA A 166 2.93 11.80 22.28
N GLY A 167 2.70 10.64 21.67
CA GLY A 167 3.13 9.34 22.18
C GLY A 167 4.65 9.27 22.42
N LEU A 168 5.47 9.77 21.47
CA LEU A 168 6.92 9.87 21.67
C LEU A 168 7.28 10.78 22.84
N LYS A 169 6.69 11.98 22.91
CA LYS A 169 6.95 12.93 24.00
C LYS A 169 6.65 12.29 25.36
N MET A 170 5.53 11.56 25.48
CA MET A 170 5.18 10.81 26.69
C MET A 170 6.22 9.71 27.00
N ILE A 171 6.63 8.92 26.01
CA ILE A 171 7.67 7.89 26.21
C ILE A 171 8.98 8.53 26.70
N LEU A 172 9.46 9.60 26.06
CA LEU A 172 10.69 10.29 26.47
C LEU A 172 10.56 10.87 27.89
N LYS A 173 9.42 11.49 28.22
CA LYS A 173 9.13 11.96 29.60
C LYS A 173 9.17 10.81 30.61
N CYS A 174 8.74 9.60 30.24
CA CYS A 174 8.81 8.42 31.11
C CYS A 174 10.23 7.87 31.26
N LEU A 175 11.04 7.94 30.21
CA LEU A 175 12.45 7.58 30.30
C LEU A 175 13.19 8.53 31.27
N LEU A 176 12.80 9.81 31.32
CA LEU A 176 13.36 10.80 32.24
C LEU A 176 12.82 10.70 33.69
N ASP A 177 11.70 10.00 33.93
CA ASP A 177 11.14 9.80 35.27
C ASP A 177 11.74 8.55 35.91
N ASP A 178 12.66 8.71 36.85
CA ASP A 178 13.32 7.59 37.56
C ASP A 178 12.34 6.64 38.28
N ARG A 179 11.14 7.13 38.63
CA ARG A 179 10.09 6.31 39.27
C ARG A 179 9.31 5.48 38.25
N ALA A 180 9.32 5.85 36.98
CA ALA A 180 8.67 5.08 35.93
C ALA A 180 9.56 3.94 35.48
N LYS A 181 9.04 2.72 35.38
CA LYS A 181 9.72 1.57 34.79
C LYS A 181 9.09 1.11 33.49
N VAL A 182 7.81 1.41 33.30
CA VAL A 182 7.04 0.92 32.15
C VAL A 182 6.31 2.06 31.47
N SER A 183 6.46 2.13 30.14
CA SER A 183 5.62 2.93 29.25
C SER A 183 4.72 1.99 28.45
N LEU A 184 3.43 2.00 28.71
CA LEU A 184 2.45 1.16 28.01
C LEU A 184 1.68 2.00 26.98
N ILE A 185 1.91 1.74 25.70
CA ILE A 185 1.25 2.42 24.59
C ILE A 185 0.18 1.50 24.03
N GLU A 186 -1.07 1.80 24.31
CA GLU A 186 -2.22 1.05 23.83
C GLU A 186 -2.76 1.65 22.54
N GLY A 187 -3.18 0.83 21.59
CA GLY A 187 -3.88 1.31 20.41
C GLY A 187 -4.39 0.16 19.56
N GLY A 188 -5.39 0.43 18.72
CA GLY A 188 -5.94 -0.57 17.80
C GLY A 188 -4.98 -0.93 16.65
N ALA A 189 -5.41 -1.86 15.79
CA ALA A 189 -4.68 -2.19 14.57
C ALA A 189 -4.46 -0.91 13.74
N GLY A 190 -3.32 -0.78 13.07
CA GLY A 190 -3.10 0.34 12.16
C GLY A 190 -2.98 1.74 12.76
N THR A 191 -2.82 1.88 14.09
CA THR A 191 -2.46 3.16 14.74
C THR A 191 -0.97 3.52 14.59
N GLY A 192 -0.19 2.65 13.93
CA GLY A 192 1.23 2.88 13.62
C GLY A 192 2.20 2.56 14.76
N LYS A 193 1.81 1.75 15.74
CA LYS A 193 2.65 1.29 16.86
C LYS A 193 4.02 0.75 16.43
N SER A 194 4.08 -0.11 15.41
CA SER A 194 5.34 -0.66 14.90
C SER A 194 6.24 0.42 14.29
N ILE A 195 5.68 1.37 13.52
CA ILE A 195 6.44 2.49 12.96
C ILE A 195 6.98 3.36 14.11
N LEU A 196 6.14 3.65 15.10
CA LEU A 196 6.51 4.41 16.29
C LEU A 196 7.65 3.74 17.08
N ALA A 197 7.61 2.40 17.21
CA ALA A 197 8.66 1.61 17.86
C ALA A 197 9.99 1.72 17.12
N ILE A 198 9.98 1.55 15.79
CA ILE A 198 11.18 1.60 14.94
C ILE A 198 11.76 3.01 14.90
N PHE A 199 10.90 4.01 14.77
CA PHE A 199 11.26 5.42 14.84
C PHE A 199 11.94 5.74 16.16
N LEU A 200 11.32 5.40 17.29
CA LEU A 200 11.90 5.66 18.60
C LEU A 200 13.25 4.96 18.76
N PHE A 201 13.36 3.72 18.30
CA PHE A 201 14.61 2.97 18.33
C PHE A 201 15.70 3.70 17.55
N LYS A 202 15.37 4.16 16.33
CA LYS A 202 16.30 4.93 15.49
C LYS A 202 16.65 6.28 16.14
N LEU A 203 15.68 7.00 16.69
CA LEU A 203 15.87 8.26 17.42
C LEU A 203 16.88 8.10 18.54
N LEU A 204 16.71 7.11 19.41
CA LEU A 204 17.61 6.85 20.53
C LEU A 204 19.01 6.38 20.10
N LYS A 205 19.17 5.88 18.87
CA LYS A 205 20.48 5.49 18.29
C LYS A 205 21.15 6.57 17.45
N THR A 206 20.43 7.59 17.02
CA THR A 206 20.98 8.73 16.26
C THR A 206 21.73 9.68 17.21
N ASP A 207 22.78 10.33 16.71
CA ASP A 207 23.53 11.32 17.47
C ASP A 207 22.88 12.70 17.38
N THR A 208 23.04 13.53 18.41
CA THR A 208 22.38 14.85 18.44
C THR A 208 22.87 15.79 17.34
N GLU A 209 24.10 15.60 16.85
CA GLU A 209 24.73 16.38 15.79
C GLU A 209 24.16 16.08 14.40
N ASP A 210 23.47 14.94 14.23
CA ASP A 210 22.85 14.56 12.96
C ASP A 210 21.55 15.35 12.68
N PHE A 211 21.04 16.10 13.66
CA PHE A 211 19.80 16.87 13.52
C PHE A 211 20.04 18.30 13.07
N ASN A 212 19.31 18.71 12.03
CA ASN A 212 19.26 20.11 11.60
C ASN A 212 18.08 20.84 12.24
N LEU A 213 18.34 21.67 13.25
CA LEU A 213 17.30 22.38 14.01
C LEU A 213 16.63 23.52 13.23
N THR A 214 17.19 23.93 12.09
CA THR A 214 16.62 25.05 11.31
C THR A 214 15.24 24.75 10.74
N ASP A 215 14.91 23.46 10.61
CA ASP A 215 13.72 22.98 9.91
C ASP A 215 12.64 22.51 10.91
N PHE A 216 12.87 22.72 12.21
CA PHE A 216 11.98 22.25 13.29
C PHE A 216 10.93 23.31 13.62
N ASP A 217 9.70 22.86 13.79
CA ASP A 217 8.66 23.66 14.42
C ASP A 217 8.76 23.62 15.96
N GLU A 218 7.85 24.30 16.66
CA GLU A 218 7.81 24.31 18.13
C GLU A 218 7.63 22.90 18.73
N ASN A 219 6.86 22.04 18.07
CA ASN A 219 6.62 20.68 18.54
C ASN A 219 7.86 19.80 18.40
N ASP A 220 8.57 19.93 17.29
CA ASP A 220 9.81 19.24 16.98
C ASP A 220 10.93 19.68 17.92
N LEU A 221 11.01 20.98 18.22
CA LEU A 221 11.95 21.51 19.20
C LEU A 221 11.68 20.94 20.61
N GLU A 222 10.42 20.87 21.05
CA GLU A 222 10.09 20.24 22.35
C GLU A 222 10.48 18.75 22.35
N LEU A 223 10.17 18.01 21.29
CA LEU A 223 10.52 16.59 21.17
C LEU A 223 12.05 16.40 21.20
N PHE A 224 12.79 17.24 20.48
CA PHE A 224 14.23 17.20 20.41
C PHE A 224 14.88 17.53 21.76
N GLU A 225 14.37 18.51 22.49
CA GLU A 225 14.88 18.85 23.82
C GLU A 225 14.66 17.70 24.83
N LEU A 226 13.51 17.01 24.76
CA LEU A 226 13.30 15.79 25.56
C LEU A 226 14.28 14.68 25.18
N PHE A 227 14.47 14.45 23.88
CA PHE A 227 15.42 13.47 23.36
C PHE A 227 16.85 13.77 23.83
N LYS A 228 17.28 15.03 23.74
CA LYS A 228 18.59 15.50 24.18
C LYS A 228 18.81 15.24 25.68
N LYS A 229 17.81 15.51 26.52
CA LYS A 229 17.86 15.18 27.96
C LYS A 229 18.00 13.68 28.20
N VAL A 230 17.28 12.85 27.44
CA VAL A 230 17.40 11.38 27.54
C VAL A 230 18.83 10.94 27.16
N LYS A 231 19.40 11.48 26.08
CA LYS A 231 20.80 11.21 25.70
C LYS A 231 21.80 11.63 26.76
N GLN A 232 21.59 12.78 27.41
CA GLN A 232 22.45 13.24 28.50
C GLN A 232 22.38 12.34 29.74
N GLN A 233 21.19 11.82 30.08
CA GLN A 233 21.01 10.95 31.24
C GLN A 233 21.59 9.55 31.02
N TYR A 234 21.42 8.97 29.83
CA TYR A 234 21.74 7.56 29.59
C TYR A 234 22.98 7.33 28.73
N GLY A 235 23.45 8.33 27.99
CA GLY A 235 24.54 8.17 27.02
C GLY A 235 24.22 7.08 25.98
N HIS A 236 24.96 5.97 26.05
CA HIS A 236 24.72 4.80 25.21
C HIS A 236 23.84 3.77 25.93
N LEU A 237 22.60 3.60 25.45
CA LEU A 237 21.65 2.59 25.93
C LEU A 237 21.94 1.19 25.34
N GLU A 238 22.05 0.20 26.22
CA GLU A 238 21.94 -1.22 25.85
C GLU A 238 20.46 -1.56 25.66
N MET A 239 20.02 -1.62 24.39
CA MET A 239 18.61 -1.74 24.04
C MET A 239 18.34 -2.73 22.92
N ALA A 240 17.13 -3.29 22.91
CA ALA A 240 16.66 -4.19 21.86
C ALA A 240 15.16 -4.00 21.56
N LEU A 241 14.80 -4.25 20.31
CA LEU A 241 13.42 -4.31 19.83
C LEU A 241 12.96 -5.76 19.87
N VAL A 242 12.05 -6.08 20.79
CA VAL A 242 11.48 -7.41 20.95
C VAL A 242 10.25 -7.54 20.07
N VAL A 243 10.27 -8.51 19.16
CA VAL A 243 9.12 -8.84 18.30
C VAL A 243 8.77 -10.32 18.51
N PRO A 244 7.66 -10.64 19.20
CA PRO A 244 7.29 -12.02 19.53
C PRO A 244 7.06 -12.92 18.32
N MET A 245 6.58 -12.35 17.22
CA MET A 245 6.21 -13.10 16.02
C MET A 245 7.41 -13.31 15.09
N SER A 246 7.74 -14.56 14.80
CA SER A 246 8.93 -14.90 14.00
C SER A 246 8.90 -14.40 12.55
N SER A 247 7.73 -14.38 11.90
CA SER A 247 7.57 -13.88 10.53
C SER A 247 7.88 -12.39 10.47
N PHE A 248 7.12 -11.61 11.24
CA PHE A 248 7.27 -10.17 11.31
C PHE A 248 8.65 -9.75 11.84
N ARG A 249 9.21 -10.46 12.83
CA ARG A 249 10.57 -10.23 13.34
C ARG A 249 11.61 -10.28 12.22
N LYS A 250 11.57 -11.27 11.32
CA LYS A 250 12.52 -11.36 10.20
C LYS A 250 12.39 -10.19 9.22
N THR A 251 11.16 -9.71 9.00
CA THR A 251 10.94 -8.50 8.20
C THR A 251 11.62 -7.29 8.87
N ILE A 252 11.41 -7.08 10.17
CA ILE A 252 12.04 -5.96 10.89
C ILE A 252 13.57 -6.10 10.97
N GLU A 253 14.10 -7.32 11.09
CA GLU A 253 15.56 -7.60 11.01
C GLU A 253 16.15 -7.14 9.66
N LYS A 254 15.42 -7.34 8.54
CA LYS A 254 15.82 -6.85 7.20
C LYS A 254 15.73 -5.34 7.13
N VAL A 255 14.66 -4.73 7.66
CA VAL A 255 14.49 -3.27 7.73
C VAL A 255 15.65 -2.63 8.48
N PHE A 256 16.00 -3.15 9.66
CA PHE A 256 17.13 -2.66 10.47
C PHE A 256 18.47 -2.78 9.74
N LYS A 257 18.66 -3.82 8.92
CA LYS A 257 19.88 -3.98 8.11
C LYS A 257 20.04 -2.87 7.06
N GLY A 258 18.93 -2.36 6.54
CA GLY A 258 18.90 -1.32 5.51
C GLY A 258 19.08 0.11 6.04
N ILE A 259 19.00 0.31 7.36
CA ILE A 259 19.02 1.64 7.98
C ILE A 259 20.39 1.91 8.61
N LYS A 260 21.01 3.03 8.24
CA LYS A 260 22.32 3.45 8.80
C LYS A 260 22.26 3.56 10.33
N GLY A 261 23.22 2.92 11.00
CA GLY A 261 23.33 2.90 12.47
C GLY A 261 22.49 1.82 13.17
N LEU A 262 21.67 1.05 12.44
CA LEU A 262 20.93 -0.09 12.99
C LEU A 262 21.57 -1.42 12.54
N ARG A 263 21.31 -2.49 13.31
CA ARG A 263 21.80 -3.85 13.03
C ARG A 263 20.69 -4.86 13.25
N SER A 264 20.66 -5.91 12.44
CA SER A 264 19.62 -6.96 12.55
C SER A 264 19.59 -7.62 13.93
N ASN A 265 20.73 -7.77 14.61
CA ASN A 265 20.81 -8.38 15.95
C ASN A 265 20.24 -7.51 17.09
N MET A 266 19.83 -6.27 16.80
CA MET A 266 19.09 -5.43 17.75
C MET A 266 17.60 -5.80 17.80
N VAL A 267 17.10 -6.51 16.80
CA VAL A 267 15.74 -7.06 16.76
C VAL A 267 15.81 -8.49 17.28
N ILE A 268 15.07 -8.80 18.34
CA ILE A 268 15.20 -10.07 19.05
C ILE A 268 13.84 -10.70 19.34
N GLY A 269 13.83 -12.01 19.64
CA GLY A 269 12.64 -12.68 20.16
C GLY A 269 12.58 -12.66 21.68
N PRO A 270 11.42 -13.02 22.27
CA PRO A 270 11.26 -13.07 23.72
C PRO A 270 12.25 -14.02 24.42
N ALA A 271 12.60 -15.14 23.77
CA ALA A 271 13.58 -16.08 24.32
C ALA A 271 14.99 -15.49 24.44
N ASP A 272 15.33 -14.51 23.59
CA ASP A 272 16.65 -13.89 23.57
C ASP A 272 16.82 -12.87 24.70
N VAL A 273 15.71 -12.33 25.24
CA VAL A 273 15.69 -11.37 26.36
C VAL A 273 16.38 -11.92 27.61
N VAL A 274 16.36 -13.24 27.81
CA VAL A 274 16.93 -13.89 29.00
C VAL A 274 18.47 -13.93 28.98
N LYS A 275 19.09 -13.70 27.82
CA LYS A 275 20.54 -13.85 27.63
C LYS A 275 21.38 -12.77 28.34
N LYS A 276 20.81 -11.59 28.57
CA LYS A 276 21.51 -10.45 29.24
C LYS A 276 20.52 -9.43 29.80
N LYS A 277 21.03 -8.47 30.57
CA LYS A 277 20.29 -7.28 31.02
C LYS A 277 20.29 -6.20 29.95
N TYR A 278 19.24 -5.37 29.96
CA TYR A 278 19.04 -4.25 29.06
C TYR A 278 18.71 -2.98 29.86
N ASP A 279 19.17 -1.83 29.39
CA ASP A 279 18.72 -0.54 29.91
C ASP A 279 17.29 -0.26 29.45
N LEU A 280 17.00 -0.57 28.18
CA LEU A 280 15.71 -0.34 27.56
C LEU A 280 15.29 -1.51 26.66
N LEU A 281 14.12 -2.08 26.92
CA LEU A 281 13.45 -2.97 25.96
C LEU A 281 12.26 -2.25 25.34
N ILE A 282 12.17 -2.29 24.02
CA ILE A 282 11.00 -1.85 23.26
C ILE A 282 10.32 -3.11 22.74
N ILE A 283 9.05 -3.31 23.06
CA ILE A 283 8.31 -4.53 22.75
C ILE A 283 7.18 -4.15 21.83
N ASP A 284 7.30 -4.57 20.57
CA ASP A 284 6.21 -4.45 19.62
C ASP A 284 5.27 -5.65 19.75
N GLU A 285 3.97 -5.41 19.52
CA GLU A 285 2.93 -6.44 19.62
C GLU A 285 2.97 -7.20 20.96
N SER A 286 3.12 -6.46 22.07
CA SER A 286 3.35 -7.02 23.42
C SER A 286 2.26 -7.98 23.89
N HIS A 287 1.04 -7.85 23.38
CA HIS A 287 -0.06 -8.81 23.60
C HIS A 287 0.27 -10.23 23.12
N ARG A 288 1.27 -10.40 22.24
CA ARG A 288 1.77 -11.71 21.74
C ARG A 288 2.93 -12.29 22.52
N LEU A 289 3.39 -11.61 23.56
CA LEU A 289 4.23 -12.25 24.58
C LEU A 289 3.47 -13.46 25.13
N ARG A 290 4.18 -14.54 25.44
CA ARG A 290 3.56 -15.83 25.70
C ARG A 290 3.49 -16.17 27.19
N GLN A 291 2.45 -16.89 27.56
CA GLN A 291 2.35 -17.66 28.79
C GLN A 291 2.49 -19.16 28.48
N ARG A 292 2.66 -19.99 29.51
CA ARG A 292 2.93 -21.43 29.37
C ARG A 292 1.70 -22.27 28.98
N VAL A 293 1.05 -21.93 27.87
CA VAL A 293 -0.14 -22.59 27.35
C VAL A 293 0.04 -22.86 25.85
N ASN A 294 -0.22 -24.10 25.41
CA ASN A 294 -0.17 -24.54 24.00
C ASN A 294 1.05 -24.07 23.19
N LEU A 295 2.25 -24.10 23.79
CA LEU A 295 3.49 -23.62 23.17
C LEU A 295 4.13 -24.59 22.17
N GLY A 296 3.62 -25.81 22.05
CA GLY A 296 4.19 -26.84 21.17
C GLY A 296 5.68 -27.09 21.45
N ALA A 297 6.52 -27.06 20.42
CA ALA A 297 7.96 -27.26 20.56
C ALA A 297 8.66 -26.20 21.45
N TYR A 298 8.01 -25.06 21.73
CA TYR A 298 8.58 -23.97 22.51
C TYR A 298 8.48 -24.18 24.03
N PHE A 299 7.73 -25.20 24.52
CA PHE A 299 7.63 -25.49 25.97
C PHE A 299 9.01 -25.68 26.63
N GLY A 300 9.93 -26.39 25.98
CA GLY A 300 11.25 -26.64 26.54
C GLY A 300 12.07 -25.36 26.76
N ALA A 301 12.09 -24.48 25.75
CA ALA A 301 12.78 -23.20 25.82
C ALA A 301 12.14 -22.27 26.88
N PHE A 302 10.81 -22.27 26.97
CA PHE A 302 10.09 -21.49 27.97
C PHE A 302 10.44 -21.92 29.40
N ASP A 303 10.45 -23.23 29.67
CA ASP A 303 10.76 -23.80 30.98
C ASP A 303 12.21 -23.49 31.40
N GLN A 304 13.15 -23.61 30.47
CA GLN A 304 14.56 -23.29 30.71
C GLN A 304 14.75 -21.81 31.04
N ASN A 305 14.08 -20.93 30.31
CA ASN A 305 14.13 -19.49 30.52
C ASN A 305 13.53 -19.06 31.86
N CYS A 306 12.38 -19.64 32.25
CA CYS A 306 11.80 -19.40 33.57
C CYS A 306 12.77 -19.83 34.68
N LYS A 307 13.38 -21.03 34.54
CA LYS A 307 14.37 -21.52 35.50
C LYS A 307 15.58 -20.58 35.60
N ALA A 308 16.10 -20.10 34.47
CA ALA A 308 17.23 -19.18 34.44
C ALA A 308 16.94 -17.83 35.11
N LEU A 309 15.70 -17.36 35.05
CA LEU A 309 15.25 -16.11 35.68
C LEU A 309 14.75 -16.29 37.13
N GLY A 310 14.67 -17.52 37.62
CA GLY A 310 14.12 -17.82 38.95
C GLY A 310 12.60 -17.66 39.02
N PHE A 311 11.90 -17.80 37.90
CA PHE A 311 10.44 -17.73 37.84
C PHE A 311 9.80 -19.11 37.87
N ASP A 312 8.61 -19.18 38.49
CA ASP A 312 7.73 -20.33 38.32
C ASP A 312 7.11 -20.30 36.93
N LYS A 313 7.42 -21.33 36.15
CA LYS A 313 6.94 -21.50 34.77
C LYS A 313 5.42 -21.61 34.65
N MET A 314 4.71 -21.98 35.72
CA MET A 314 3.25 -22.14 35.68
C MET A 314 2.50 -20.83 35.91
N THR A 315 3.16 -19.83 36.50
CA THR A 315 2.54 -18.55 36.88
C THR A 315 3.16 -17.35 36.19
N SER A 316 4.33 -17.51 35.58
CA SER A 316 5.03 -16.46 34.83
C SER A 316 4.76 -16.52 33.33
N SER A 317 5.10 -15.41 32.68
CA SER A 317 4.98 -15.17 31.25
C SER A 317 6.23 -14.48 30.69
N GLU A 318 6.31 -14.37 29.37
CA GLU A 318 7.38 -13.60 28.71
C GLU A 318 7.32 -12.11 29.06
N LEU A 319 6.16 -11.59 29.49
CA LEU A 319 6.05 -10.23 30.04
C LEU A 319 6.86 -10.09 31.33
N ASP A 320 6.82 -11.09 32.21
CA ASP A 320 7.63 -11.08 33.44
C ASP A 320 9.13 -11.13 33.13
N TRP A 321 9.52 -11.84 32.07
CA TRP A 321 10.91 -11.88 31.62
C TRP A 321 11.39 -10.50 31.18
N VAL A 322 10.58 -9.81 30.37
CA VAL A 322 10.84 -8.43 29.93
C VAL A 322 11.00 -7.51 31.13
N LEU A 323 10.02 -7.51 32.04
CA LEU A 323 10.02 -6.62 33.21
C LEU A 323 11.17 -6.92 34.19
N LYS A 324 11.69 -8.16 34.20
CA LYS A 324 12.85 -8.54 35.02
C LYS A 324 14.18 -8.14 34.39
N GLN A 325 14.29 -8.21 33.06
CA GLN A 325 15.56 -8.05 32.34
C GLN A 325 15.86 -6.62 31.91
N ALA A 326 14.86 -5.74 31.88
CA ALA A 326 15.00 -4.33 31.53
C ALA A 326 14.95 -3.40 32.75
N ASN A 327 15.76 -2.33 32.74
CA ASN A 327 15.59 -1.21 33.66
C ASN A 327 14.33 -0.40 33.34
N LYS A 328 14.09 -0.15 32.04
CA LYS A 328 12.88 0.49 31.49
C LYS A 328 12.29 -0.37 30.37
N SER A 329 10.97 -0.49 30.30
CA SER A 329 10.27 -1.24 29.24
C SER A 329 9.21 -0.38 28.55
N ILE A 330 9.18 -0.41 27.22
CA ILE A 330 8.14 0.23 26.41
C ILE A 330 7.33 -0.87 25.74
N LEU A 331 6.03 -0.94 26.03
CA LEU A 331 5.14 -2.00 25.56
C LEU A 331 4.09 -1.41 24.62
N PHE A 332 4.11 -1.84 23.35
CA PHE A 332 3.04 -1.53 22.40
C PHE A 332 1.96 -2.61 22.47
N TYR A 333 0.78 -2.25 22.95
CA TYR A 333 -0.30 -3.18 23.31
C TYR A 333 -1.54 -2.98 22.44
N ASP A 334 -2.21 -4.09 22.14
CA ASP A 334 -3.47 -4.13 21.40
C ASP A 334 -4.29 -5.31 21.93
N GLU A 335 -5.29 -5.02 22.76
CA GLU A 335 -6.14 -6.04 23.38
C GLU A 335 -6.90 -6.87 22.35
N GLN A 336 -7.35 -6.24 21.26
CA GLN A 336 -8.21 -6.88 20.25
C GLN A 336 -7.44 -7.82 19.32
N GLN A 337 -6.10 -7.77 19.34
CA GLN A 337 -5.24 -8.67 18.57
C GLN A 337 -4.70 -9.86 19.40
N SER A 338 -5.17 -10.03 20.65
CA SER A 338 -5.00 -11.27 21.39
C SER A 338 -5.95 -12.34 20.83
N ILE A 339 -5.38 -13.42 20.29
CA ILE A 339 -6.11 -14.43 19.51
C ILE A 339 -5.71 -15.87 19.87
N LYS A 340 -4.78 -16.05 20.81
CA LYS A 340 -4.35 -17.38 21.27
C LYS A 340 -4.41 -17.48 22.78
N PRO A 341 -4.70 -18.69 23.31
CA PRO A 341 -4.58 -18.93 24.74
C PRO A 341 -3.12 -18.85 25.23
N SER A 342 -2.14 -18.99 24.33
CA SER A 342 -0.73 -18.80 24.64
C SER A 342 -0.35 -17.33 24.85
N ASP A 343 -1.15 -16.37 24.36
CA ASP A 343 -0.88 -14.95 24.52
C ASP A 343 -1.03 -14.54 26.00
N VAL A 344 -0.23 -13.57 26.45
CA VAL A 344 -0.33 -13.01 27.80
C VAL A 344 -1.74 -12.47 28.01
N SER A 345 -2.33 -12.77 29.17
CA SER A 345 -3.70 -12.39 29.47
C SER A 345 -3.89 -10.87 29.52
N ALA A 346 -5.07 -10.40 29.09
CA ALA A 346 -5.47 -9.00 29.25
C ALA A 346 -5.41 -8.55 30.73
N GLY A 347 -5.67 -9.47 31.67
CA GLY A 347 -5.53 -9.24 33.10
C GLY A 347 -4.12 -8.81 33.53
N ALA A 348 -3.07 -9.36 32.90
CA ALA A 348 -1.69 -8.95 33.19
C ALA A 348 -1.44 -7.49 32.80
N PHE A 349 -1.93 -7.06 31.63
CA PHE A 349 -1.85 -5.66 31.19
C PHE A 349 -2.72 -4.73 32.04
N LYS A 350 -3.92 -5.19 32.46
CA LYS A 350 -4.78 -4.43 33.39
C LYS A 350 -4.08 -4.20 34.73
N ASN A 351 -3.43 -5.22 35.28
CA ASN A 351 -2.64 -5.09 36.50
C ASN A 351 -1.44 -4.16 36.30
N LEU A 352 -0.80 -4.22 35.14
CA LEU A 352 0.32 -3.35 34.79
C LEU A 352 -0.09 -1.87 34.75
N LYS A 353 -1.25 -1.56 34.13
CA LYS A 353 -1.84 -0.20 34.09
C LYS A 353 -2.06 0.40 35.48
N GLN A 354 -2.23 -0.42 36.52
CA GLN A 354 -2.49 0.02 37.89
C GLN A 354 -1.22 0.26 38.71
N LYS A 355 -0.03 -0.13 38.23
CA LYS A 355 1.20 0.05 39.00
C LYS A 355 1.68 1.51 38.99
N ALA A 356 2.15 1.99 40.15
CA ALA A 356 2.63 3.36 40.31
C ALA A 356 3.87 3.69 39.46
N ASP A 357 4.64 2.69 39.04
CA ASP A 357 5.80 2.81 38.16
C ASP A 357 5.45 2.64 36.67
N THR A 358 4.16 2.51 36.32
CA THR A 358 3.70 2.43 34.94
C THR A 358 3.08 3.76 34.51
N ARG A 359 3.38 4.17 33.29
CA ARG A 359 2.78 5.30 32.59
C ARG A 359 2.13 4.73 31.33
N TYR A 360 0.90 5.13 31.02
CA TYR A 360 0.19 4.59 29.86
C TYR A 360 -0.47 5.69 29.03
N GLU A 361 -0.55 5.47 27.73
CA GLU A 361 -1.14 6.37 26.73
C GLU A 361 -1.94 5.55 25.71
N ILE A 362 -2.97 6.15 25.12
CA ILE A 362 -3.83 5.48 24.13
C ILE A 362 -3.74 6.21 22.80
N LEU A 363 -3.29 5.51 21.76
CA LEU A 363 -3.35 5.93 20.36
C LEU A 363 -4.72 5.57 19.78
N LYS A 364 -5.53 6.58 19.48
CA LYS A 364 -6.92 6.48 19.01
C LYS A 364 -7.02 6.48 17.49
N THR A 365 -6.12 7.16 16.78
CA THR A 365 -6.23 7.35 15.33
C THR A 365 -5.67 6.15 14.57
N GLN A 366 -6.50 5.53 13.73
CA GLN A 366 -6.10 4.45 12.83
C GLN A 366 -5.81 5.00 11.43
N PHE A 367 -4.56 4.86 10.98
CA PHE A 367 -4.05 5.41 9.72
C PHE A 367 -4.00 4.41 8.56
N ARG A 368 -4.09 3.11 8.89
CA ARG A 368 -3.82 2.02 7.94
C ARG A 368 -4.88 1.86 6.85
N VAL A 369 -6.16 2.00 7.20
CA VAL A 369 -7.28 1.65 6.32
C VAL A 369 -7.89 2.93 5.74
N LYS A 370 -7.90 3.07 4.41
CA LYS A 370 -8.49 4.26 3.74
C LYS A 370 -10.00 4.37 3.96
N GLY A 371 -10.66 3.29 4.39
CA GLY A 371 -12.05 3.30 4.86
C GLY A 371 -12.28 4.10 6.15
N GLY A 372 -11.19 4.58 6.79
CA GLY A 372 -11.24 5.49 7.92
C GLY A 372 -11.82 4.89 9.19
N ALA A 373 -12.07 5.76 10.18
CA ALA A 373 -12.62 5.36 11.47
C ALA A 373 -14.01 4.71 11.36
N ASP A 374 -14.77 5.04 10.33
CA ASP A 374 -16.12 4.49 10.13
C ASP A 374 -16.08 3.02 9.73
N TYR A 375 -15.15 2.61 8.86
CA TYR A 375 -14.96 1.20 8.54
C TYR A 375 -14.51 0.41 9.77
N VAL A 376 -13.59 0.95 10.57
CA VAL A 376 -13.11 0.29 11.79
C VAL A 376 -14.26 0.07 12.79
N LYS A 377 -15.05 1.11 13.06
CA LYS A 377 -16.23 1.03 13.93
C LYS A 377 -17.25 0.04 13.39
N PHE A 378 -17.45 0.02 12.07
CA PHE A 378 -18.33 -0.93 11.40
C PHE A 378 -17.88 -2.37 11.62
N ILE A 379 -16.61 -2.71 11.38
CA ILE A 379 -16.07 -4.06 11.62
C ILE A 379 -16.17 -4.44 13.10
N GLN A 380 -15.88 -3.52 14.02
CA GLN A 380 -16.05 -3.77 15.45
C GLN A 380 -17.50 -4.10 15.80
N GLY A 381 -18.44 -3.31 15.28
CA GLY A 381 -19.88 -3.46 15.52
C GLY A 381 -20.51 -4.69 14.86
N LEU A 382 -20.01 -5.11 13.70
CA LEU A 382 -20.54 -6.24 12.92
C LEU A 382 -20.52 -7.57 13.67
N PHE A 383 -19.49 -7.80 14.49
CA PHE A 383 -19.37 -9.01 15.31
C PHE A 383 -19.82 -8.80 16.76
N THR A 384 -20.53 -7.71 17.05
CA THR A 384 -21.05 -7.44 18.39
C THR A 384 -22.52 -7.84 18.44
N GLU A 385 -22.83 -8.80 19.29
CA GLU A 385 -24.19 -9.31 19.47
C GLU A 385 -25.08 -8.19 20.02
N GLN A 386 -26.32 -8.13 19.54
CA GLN A 386 -27.33 -7.14 19.95
C GLN A 386 -27.08 -5.68 19.51
N ASN A 387 -26.16 -5.40 18.58
CA ASN A 387 -25.97 -4.06 18.05
C ASN A 387 -27.09 -3.66 17.06
N LYS A 388 -28.31 -3.43 17.59
CA LYS A 388 -29.49 -2.98 16.82
C LYS A 388 -29.30 -1.61 16.13
N ALA A 389 -28.23 -0.90 16.47
CA ALA A 389 -27.89 0.41 15.91
C ALA A 389 -26.84 0.33 14.78
N LEU A 390 -26.37 -0.87 14.38
CA LEU A 390 -25.40 -1.00 13.29
C LEU A 390 -26.03 -0.53 11.98
N LYS A 391 -25.45 0.50 11.37
CA LYS A 391 -25.88 1.03 10.08
C LYS A 391 -25.15 0.29 8.95
N PRO A 392 -25.78 0.14 7.77
CA PRO A 392 -25.07 -0.32 6.59
C PRO A 392 -23.84 0.53 6.33
N TYR A 393 -22.72 -0.13 6.02
CA TYR A 393 -21.49 0.56 5.69
C TYR A 393 -21.60 1.15 4.28
N ALA A 394 -21.50 2.48 4.20
CA ALA A 394 -21.34 3.19 2.96
C ALA A 394 -19.85 3.48 2.76
N PRO A 395 -19.13 2.73 1.90
CA PRO A 395 -17.73 3.01 1.63
C PRO A 395 -17.57 4.44 1.10
N GLY A 396 -16.56 5.15 1.62
CA GLY A 396 -16.12 6.41 1.02
C GLY A 396 -15.52 6.19 -0.37
N LEU A 397 -15.33 7.27 -1.14
CA LEU A 397 -14.79 7.21 -2.51
C LEU A 397 -13.44 6.46 -2.64
N ASN A 398 -12.68 6.38 -1.55
CA ASN A 398 -11.30 5.89 -1.54
C ASN A 398 -11.13 4.49 -0.90
N TYR A 399 -12.21 3.76 -0.63
CA TYR A 399 -12.13 2.41 -0.07
C TYR A 399 -13.15 1.45 -0.66
N GLU A 400 -12.68 0.38 -1.29
CA GLU A 400 -13.56 -0.63 -1.88
C GLU A 400 -13.90 -1.71 -0.86
N SER A 401 -15.18 -1.88 -0.53
CA SER A 401 -15.62 -2.94 0.37
C SER A 401 -16.86 -3.63 -0.16
N TYR A 402 -16.75 -4.92 -0.47
CA TYR A 402 -17.80 -5.69 -1.12
C TYR A 402 -17.95 -7.08 -0.54
N LEU A 403 -19.21 -7.52 -0.44
CA LEU A 403 -19.59 -8.89 -0.19
C LEU A 403 -19.85 -9.61 -1.52
N TYR A 404 -19.22 -10.77 -1.72
CA TYR A 404 -19.33 -11.61 -2.89
C TYR A 404 -20.26 -12.80 -2.63
N GLU A 405 -21.02 -13.17 -3.65
CA GLU A 405 -21.86 -14.37 -3.62
C GLU A 405 -21.16 -15.59 -4.23
N CYS A 406 -20.23 -15.37 -5.15
CA CYS A 406 -19.39 -16.37 -5.79
C CYS A 406 -17.94 -16.20 -5.31
N LEU A 407 -17.31 -17.28 -4.85
CA LEU A 407 -15.92 -17.23 -4.40
C LEU A 407 -14.97 -16.99 -5.57
N ASP A 408 -15.22 -17.62 -6.72
CA ASP A 408 -14.35 -17.50 -7.90
C ASP A 408 -14.24 -16.05 -8.37
N ASP A 409 -15.35 -15.32 -8.40
CA ASP A 409 -15.38 -13.89 -8.72
C ASP A 409 -14.49 -13.07 -7.77
N MET A 410 -14.56 -13.35 -6.46
CA MET A 410 -13.71 -12.68 -5.48
C MET A 410 -12.23 -13.00 -5.70
N VAL A 411 -11.90 -14.26 -6.00
CA VAL A 411 -10.53 -14.70 -6.28
C VAL A 411 -9.98 -13.99 -7.52
N ASN A 412 -10.77 -13.89 -8.58
CA ASN A 412 -10.40 -13.21 -9.82
C ASN A 412 -10.20 -11.71 -9.59
N ASP A 413 -11.11 -11.04 -8.86
CA ASP A 413 -10.97 -9.62 -8.53
C ASP A 413 -9.72 -9.36 -7.68
N ILE A 414 -9.37 -10.24 -6.72
CA ILE A 414 -8.13 -10.11 -5.95
C ILE A 414 -6.89 -10.27 -6.83
N LYS A 415 -6.90 -11.20 -7.79
CA LYS A 415 -5.81 -11.34 -8.79
C LYS A 415 -5.66 -10.08 -9.64
N LEU A 416 -6.77 -9.48 -10.08
CA LEU A 416 -6.74 -8.22 -10.82
C LEU A 416 -6.19 -7.07 -9.96
N LYS A 417 -6.60 -6.96 -8.69
CA LYS A 417 -6.05 -5.97 -7.77
C LYS A 417 -4.57 -6.20 -7.48
N ASP A 418 -4.09 -7.44 -7.45
CA ASP A 418 -2.67 -7.74 -7.31
C ASP A 418 -1.86 -7.31 -8.53
N GLN A 419 -2.39 -7.47 -9.74
CA GLN A 419 -1.73 -6.97 -10.96
C GLN A 419 -1.63 -5.45 -10.98
N GLN A 420 -2.65 -4.75 -10.48
CA GLN A 420 -2.72 -3.29 -10.48
C GLN A 420 -1.90 -2.65 -9.35
N PHE A 421 -2.00 -3.20 -8.14
CA PHE A 421 -1.46 -2.57 -6.93
C PHE A 421 -0.36 -3.40 -6.26
N GLY A 422 -0.20 -4.68 -6.62
CA GLY A 422 0.60 -5.62 -5.85
C GLY A 422 0.04 -5.88 -4.46
N LEU A 423 0.65 -6.82 -3.73
CA LEU A 423 0.33 -7.16 -2.33
C LEU A 423 -1.17 -7.27 -2.04
N SER A 424 -1.91 -7.89 -2.95
CA SER A 424 -3.30 -8.24 -2.75
C SER A 424 -3.40 -9.74 -2.51
N ARG A 425 -4.02 -10.17 -1.41
CA ARG A 425 -3.97 -11.59 -0.99
C ARG A 425 -5.31 -12.12 -0.53
N LEU A 426 -5.48 -13.43 -0.71
CA LEU A 426 -6.56 -14.18 -0.09
C LEU A 426 -6.17 -14.59 1.33
N ILE A 427 -7.11 -14.46 2.26
CA ILE A 427 -6.96 -14.83 3.66
C ILE A 427 -8.22 -15.53 4.11
N ALA A 428 -8.08 -16.52 4.98
CA ALA A 428 -9.22 -17.16 5.60
C ALA A 428 -9.02 -17.40 7.10
N GLY A 429 -10.13 -17.60 7.82
CA GLY A 429 -10.08 -18.21 9.15
C GLY A 429 -9.61 -19.66 9.08
N PHE A 430 -9.18 -20.22 10.21
CA PHE A 430 -8.46 -21.50 10.24
C PHE A 430 -9.42 -22.71 10.21
N ALA A 431 -10.29 -22.80 9.20
CA ALA A 431 -11.40 -23.75 9.13
C ALA A 431 -11.10 -25.09 8.43
N TRP A 432 -10.00 -25.16 7.68
CA TRP A 432 -9.68 -26.31 6.82
C TRP A 432 -8.40 -27.00 7.26
N LYS A 433 -8.35 -28.32 7.06
CA LYS A 433 -7.15 -29.11 7.34
C LYS A 433 -6.07 -28.76 6.32
N TRP A 434 -4.83 -28.63 6.79
CA TRP A 434 -3.68 -28.33 5.94
C TRP A 434 -3.04 -29.61 5.40
N ILE A 435 -3.69 -30.21 4.40
CA ILE A 435 -3.25 -31.43 3.73
C ILE A 435 -2.13 -31.16 2.72
N SER A 436 -2.12 -29.98 2.08
CA SER A 436 -1.11 -29.56 1.11
C SER A 436 0.29 -29.38 1.72
N ASN A 437 0.38 -29.25 3.05
CA ASN A 437 1.67 -29.20 3.76
C ASN A 437 2.47 -30.49 3.59
N LYS A 438 1.78 -31.64 3.46
CA LYS A 438 2.42 -32.95 3.24
C LYS A 438 2.48 -33.32 1.76
N ASP A 439 1.48 -32.92 0.99
CA ASP A 439 1.33 -33.28 -0.42
C ASP A 439 0.90 -32.06 -1.23
N LYS A 440 1.85 -31.45 -1.93
CA LYS A 440 1.66 -30.21 -2.69
C LYS A 440 0.70 -30.34 -3.88
N SER A 441 0.28 -31.54 -4.25
CA SER A 441 -0.74 -31.75 -5.29
C SER A 441 -2.19 -31.58 -4.79
N LYS A 442 -2.39 -31.56 -3.48
CA LYS A 442 -3.74 -31.51 -2.87
C LYS A 442 -4.18 -30.10 -2.55
N PHE A 443 -5.50 -29.89 -2.61
CA PHE A 443 -6.14 -28.62 -2.26
C PHE A 443 -6.74 -28.69 -0.86
N ASP A 444 -6.53 -27.64 -0.06
CA ASP A 444 -6.98 -27.60 1.34
C ASP A 444 -8.40 -27.07 1.48
N ILE A 445 -8.72 -26.03 0.70
CA ILE A 445 -9.98 -25.32 0.73
C ILE A 445 -10.70 -25.60 -0.58
N VAL A 446 -11.83 -26.31 -0.50
CA VAL A 446 -12.68 -26.62 -1.64
C VAL A 446 -14.06 -26.07 -1.33
N ILE A 447 -14.46 -25.05 -2.07
CA ILE A 447 -15.76 -24.38 -1.94
C ILE A 447 -16.32 -24.32 -3.36
N GLU A 448 -17.42 -25.04 -3.60
CA GLU A 448 -17.98 -25.20 -4.95
C GLU A 448 -16.90 -25.69 -5.93
N ASP A 449 -16.69 -25.00 -7.04
CA ASP A 449 -15.65 -25.35 -8.03
C ASP A 449 -14.27 -24.76 -7.71
N THR A 450 -14.20 -23.80 -6.78
CA THR A 450 -12.95 -23.13 -6.41
C THR A 450 -12.12 -24.01 -5.47
N LYS A 451 -10.86 -24.25 -5.85
CA LYS A 451 -9.90 -25.08 -5.11
C LYS A 451 -8.65 -24.27 -4.79
N LEU A 452 -8.33 -24.16 -3.50
CA LEU A 452 -7.23 -23.32 -3.00
C LEU A 452 -6.33 -24.10 -2.04
N GLN A 453 -5.07 -23.68 -1.96
CA GLN A 453 -4.09 -24.20 -1.02
C GLN A 453 -3.79 -23.15 0.06
N TRP A 454 -3.55 -23.62 1.28
CA TRP A 454 -2.91 -22.79 2.31
C TRP A 454 -1.50 -22.39 1.89
N ASN A 455 -1.02 -21.29 2.47
CA ASN A 455 0.33 -20.76 2.31
C ASN A 455 1.42 -21.85 2.30
N ALA A 456 2.34 -21.85 1.32
CA ALA A 456 3.39 -22.88 1.25
C ALA A 456 4.51 -22.70 2.29
N VAL A 457 4.76 -21.46 2.71
CA VAL A 457 5.75 -21.10 3.74
C VAL A 457 5.08 -20.39 4.91
N THR A 458 5.63 -20.52 6.12
CA THR A 458 5.06 -19.89 7.33
C THR A 458 5.67 -18.54 7.67
N VAL A 459 6.82 -18.23 7.06
CA VAL A 459 7.62 -17.04 7.34
C VAL A 459 7.70 -16.23 6.06
N ASP A 460 7.34 -14.95 6.16
CA ASP A 460 7.42 -14.00 5.05
C ASP A 460 6.60 -14.42 3.80
N TRP A 461 5.52 -15.16 4.02
CA TRP A 461 4.66 -15.69 2.94
C TRP A 461 4.10 -14.59 2.03
N VAL A 462 3.69 -13.46 2.62
CA VAL A 462 3.05 -12.34 1.93
C VAL A 462 3.86 -11.85 0.73
N ASN A 463 5.18 -11.88 0.86
CA ASN A 463 6.15 -11.40 -0.12
C ASN A 463 6.61 -12.50 -1.10
N THR A 464 6.09 -13.73 -1.00
CA THR A 464 6.46 -14.80 -1.93
C THR A 464 5.75 -14.67 -3.28
N PRO A 465 6.40 -15.04 -4.40
CA PRO A 465 5.79 -14.92 -5.73
C PRO A 465 4.47 -15.68 -5.91
N ASN A 466 4.33 -16.85 -5.26
CA ASN A 466 3.12 -17.68 -5.38
C ASN A 466 2.01 -17.31 -4.39
N ALA A 467 2.22 -16.32 -3.51
CA ALA A 467 1.25 -15.97 -2.47
C ALA A 467 -0.12 -15.56 -3.01
N ILE A 468 -0.19 -15.07 -4.26
CA ILE A 468 -1.45 -14.71 -4.92
C ILE A 468 -2.35 -15.92 -5.24
N ASN A 469 -1.76 -17.12 -5.39
CA ASN A 469 -2.51 -18.36 -5.66
C ASN A 469 -2.78 -19.17 -4.39
N GLU A 470 -2.34 -18.68 -3.24
CA GLU A 470 -2.44 -19.34 -1.95
C GLU A 470 -3.32 -18.53 -1.01
N VAL A 471 -3.80 -19.16 0.06
CA VAL A 471 -4.58 -18.52 1.10
C VAL A 471 -3.74 -18.40 2.36
N GLY A 472 -3.64 -17.18 2.88
CA GLY A 472 -3.01 -16.90 4.16
C GLY A 472 -3.96 -17.14 5.31
N CYS A 473 -3.40 -17.23 6.51
CA CYS A 473 -4.18 -17.24 7.74
C CYS A 473 -3.69 -16.12 8.68
N ILE A 474 -4.32 -16.01 9.84
CA ILE A 474 -3.92 -15.01 10.83
C ILE A 474 -2.44 -15.11 11.23
N HIS A 475 -1.85 -16.32 11.27
CA HIS A 475 -0.45 -16.51 11.65
C HIS A 475 0.55 -15.99 10.62
N THR A 476 0.16 -15.94 9.34
CA THR A 476 1.04 -15.49 8.26
C THR A 476 0.85 -14.03 7.90
N ILE A 477 -0.32 -13.44 8.18
CA ILE A 477 -0.61 -12.03 7.85
C ILE A 477 -0.37 -11.07 9.01
N GLN A 478 -0.23 -11.55 10.24
CA GLN A 478 -0.07 -10.63 11.38
C GLN A 478 1.20 -9.79 11.25
N GLY A 479 1.05 -8.50 11.54
CA GLY A 479 2.08 -7.49 11.32
C GLY A 479 2.12 -6.89 9.90
N TYR A 480 1.58 -7.58 8.88
CA TYR A 480 1.58 -7.12 7.50
C TYR A 480 0.37 -6.26 7.13
N ASP A 481 0.61 -5.37 6.16
CA ASP A 481 -0.41 -4.51 5.53
C ASP A 481 -0.51 -4.86 4.05
N LEU A 482 -1.73 -5.09 3.56
CA LEU A 482 -2.04 -5.47 2.18
C LEU A 482 -2.73 -4.33 1.45
N ASN A 483 -2.55 -4.23 0.13
CA ASN A 483 -3.28 -3.22 -0.64
C ASN A 483 -4.76 -3.60 -0.73
N TYR A 484 -5.06 -4.84 -1.12
CA TYR A 484 -6.39 -5.43 -1.05
C TYR A 484 -6.37 -6.76 -0.33
N THR A 485 -7.45 -7.08 0.38
CA THR A 485 -7.60 -8.37 1.06
C THR A 485 -8.90 -9.03 0.63
N GLY A 486 -8.82 -10.29 0.17
CA GLY A 486 -9.99 -11.14 0.00
C GLY A 486 -10.14 -12.05 1.22
N VAL A 487 -11.16 -11.84 2.03
CA VAL A 487 -11.40 -12.58 3.27
C VAL A 487 -12.47 -13.64 3.04
N ILE A 488 -12.08 -14.91 3.17
CA ILE A 488 -12.99 -16.04 3.21
C ILE A 488 -13.35 -16.29 4.68
N ILE A 489 -14.60 -15.98 5.02
CA ILE A 489 -15.18 -16.33 6.31
C ILE A 489 -15.61 -17.79 6.23
N GLY A 490 -14.86 -18.63 6.93
CA GLY A 490 -14.99 -20.08 6.89
C GLY A 490 -16.21 -20.61 7.65
N PRO A 491 -16.48 -21.92 7.52
CA PRO A 491 -17.65 -22.57 8.11
C PRO A 491 -17.54 -22.76 9.64
N GLU A 492 -16.42 -22.39 10.26
CA GLU A 492 -16.27 -22.44 11.72
C GLU A 492 -17.06 -21.34 12.46
N ILE A 493 -17.59 -20.36 11.72
CA ILE A 493 -18.48 -19.31 12.23
C ILE A 493 -19.76 -19.26 11.40
N GLY A 494 -20.90 -19.19 12.09
CA GLY A 494 -22.22 -19.11 11.50
C GLY A 494 -23.12 -18.12 12.22
N TYR A 495 -24.38 -18.05 11.83
CA TYR A 495 -25.38 -17.18 12.44
C TYR A 495 -26.68 -17.93 12.71
N ASP A 496 -27.20 -17.80 13.93
CA ASP A 496 -28.54 -18.28 14.26
C ASP A 496 -29.57 -17.17 14.02
N PRO A 497 -30.48 -17.31 13.04
CA PRO A 497 -31.53 -16.32 12.82
C PRO A 497 -32.61 -16.30 13.91
N ILE A 498 -32.69 -17.32 14.77
CA ILE A 498 -33.68 -17.39 15.86
C ILE A 498 -33.19 -16.63 17.09
N SER A 499 -31.98 -16.97 17.58
CA SER A 499 -31.38 -16.28 18.73
C SER A 499 -30.69 -14.95 18.37
N GLU A 500 -30.55 -14.66 17.07
CA GLU A 500 -29.83 -13.49 16.53
C GLU A 500 -28.34 -13.42 16.96
N GLN A 501 -27.72 -14.58 17.18
CA GLN A 501 -26.35 -14.68 17.71
C GLN A 501 -25.38 -15.34 16.72
N LEU A 502 -24.09 -15.05 16.90
CA LEU A 502 -23.03 -15.75 16.18
C LEU A 502 -22.78 -17.12 16.82
N ILE A 503 -22.74 -18.15 15.98
CA ILE A 503 -22.44 -19.52 16.40
C ILE A 503 -21.01 -19.87 16.00
N ILE A 504 -20.31 -20.59 16.87
CA ILE A 504 -19.02 -21.18 16.57
C ILE A 504 -19.14 -22.69 16.45
N HIS A 505 -18.62 -23.23 15.35
CA HIS A 505 -18.49 -24.67 15.11
C HIS A 505 -17.06 -25.12 15.44
N ASP A 506 -16.81 -25.42 16.72
CA ASP A 506 -15.50 -25.77 17.27
C ASP A 506 -14.80 -26.96 16.55
N GLN A 507 -15.59 -27.92 16.06
CA GLN A 507 -15.12 -29.08 15.29
C GLN A 507 -14.47 -28.66 13.97
N LEU A 508 -14.95 -27.56 13.37
CA LEU A 508 -14.49 -27.04 12.10
C LEU A 508 -13.29 -26.11 12.26
N TYR A 509 -13.09 -25.48 13.43
CA TYR A 509 -11.86 -24.73 13.69
C TYR A 509 -10.65 -25.67 13.83
N GLN A 510 -9.69 -25.59 12.90
CA GLN A 510 -8.55 -26.53 12.80
C GLN A 510 -7.27 -26.05 13.49
N ASP A 511 -7.24 -24.85 14.10
CA ASP A 511 -6.08 -24.42 14.90
C ASP A 511 -6.08 -25.13 16.26
N LYS A 512 -5.38 -26.27 16.31
CA LYS A 512 -5.21 -27.08 17.52
C LYS A 512 -4.60 -26.28 18.68
N ASN A 513 -3.62 -25.44 18.41
CA ASN A 513 -2.97 -24.64 19.46
C ASN A 513 -3.88 -23.48 19.92
N GLY A 514 -4.73 -23.00 19.00
CA GLY A 514 -5.75 -22.00 19.26
C GLY A 514 -6.95 -22.49 20.06
N LYS A 515 -7.25 -23.80 20.09
CA LYS A 515 -8.47 -24.32 20.75
C LYS A 515 -8.28 -25.33 21.88
N ASN A 516 -7.24 -26.18 21.85
CA ASN A 516 -7.20 -27.39 22.69
C ASN A 516 -7.20 -27.14 24.21
N SER A 517 -6.77 -25.96 24.66
CA SER A 517 -6.76 -25.60 26.10
C SER A 517 -7.97 -24.79 26.52
N ILE A 518 -8.87 -24.44 25.59
CA ILE A 518 -10.02 -23.58 25.86
C ILE A 518 -11.19 -24.48 26.23
N LYS A 519 -11.67 -24.32 27.47
CA LYS A 519 -12.85 -25.05 27.98
C LYS A 519 -14.14 -24.26 27.84
N ASP A 520 -14.04 -22.94 27.84
CA ASP A 520 -15.17 -22.03 27.73
C ASP A 520 -15.42 -21.67 26.25
N PRO A 521 -16.58 -22.06 25.68
CA PRO A 521 -16.93 -21.73 24.30
C PRO A 521 -16.91 -20.23 24.00
N GLU A 522 -17.22 -19.37 24.97
CA GLU A 522 -17.24 -17.91 24.76
C GLU A 522 -15.83 -17.34 24.58
N ILE A 523 -14.82 -17.93 25.25
CA ILE A 523 -13.42 -17.57 25.02
C ILE A 523 -13.01 -17.94 23.59
N LEU A 524 -13.36 -19.14 23.13
CA LEU A 524 -13.05 -19.58 21.76
C LEU A 524 -13.72 -18.67 20.73
N LYS A 525 -14.99 -18.33 20.95
CA LYS A 525 -15.74 -17.37 20.14
C LYS A 525 -15.06 -16.01 20.09
N SER A 526 -14.61 -15.49 21.22
CA SER A 526 -13.89 -14.21 21.28
C SER A 526 -12.62 -14.23 20.43
N TYR A 527 -11.84 -15.32 20.44
CA TYR A 527 -10.64 -15.45 19.61
C TYR A 527 -10.95 -15.55 18.13
N ILE A 528 -11.95 -16.34 17.73
CA ILE A 528 -12.34 -16.45 16.31
C ILE A 528 -12.87 -15.10 15.80
N VAL A 529 -13.68 -14.41 16.58
CA VAL A 529 -14.13 -13.04 16.25
C VAL A 529 -12.96 -12.07 16.14
N ASN A 530 -12.01 -12.09 17.06
CA ASN A 530 -10.82 -11.24 17.01
C ASN A 530 -9.95 -11.55 15.78
N ILE A 531 -9.82 -12.82 15.38
CA ILE A 531 -9.15 -13.22 14.14
C ILE A 531 -9.81 -12.54 12.94
N TYR A 532 -11.14 -12.65 12.81
CA TYR A 532 -11.86 -12.05 11.68
C TYR A 532 -11.78 -10.52 11.69
N LYS A 533 -11.98 -9.88 12.84
CA LYS A 533 -11.77 -8.42 12.99
C LYS A 533 -10.37 -8.01 12.56
N THR A 534 -9.36 -8.78 12.95
CA THR A 534 -7.97 -8.47 12.63
C THR A 534 -7.69 -8.59 11.13
N ILE A 535 -8.18 -9.62 10.44
CA ILE A 535 -7.93 -9.81 8.99
C ILE A 535 -8.75 -8.87 8.11
N LEU A 536 -9.97 -8.51 8.52
CA LEU A 536 -10.84 -7.56 7.81
C LEU A 536 -10.31 -6.12 7.82
N LEU A 537 -9.36 -5.81 8.71
CA LEU A 537 -8.71 -4.51 8.83
C LEU A 537 -7.30 -4.48 8.18
N ARG A 538 -6.92 -5.49 7.38
CA ARG A 538 -5.61 -5.59 6.73
C ARG A 538 -5.51 -4.88 5.39
N GLY A 539 -6.63 -4.73 4.67
CA GLY A 539 -6.67 -4.07 3.36
C GLY A 539 -6.62 -2.55 3.48
N ILE A 540 -5.59 -1.92 2.91
CA ILE A 540 -5.38 -0.47 2.87
C ILE A 540 -6.39 0.19 1.93
N ASN A 541 -6.51 -0.31 0.69
CA ASN A 541 -7.35 0.25 -0.37
C ASN A 541 -8.72 -0.45 -0.45
N GLY A 542 -8.82 -1.72 -0.03
CA GLY A 542 -10.09 -2.42 -0.03
C GLY A 542 -10.09 -3.79 0.63
N THR A 543 -11.28 -4.23 1.02
CA THR A 543 -11.53 -5.56 1.60
C THR A 543 -12.74 -6.21 0.93
N PHE A 544 -12.51 -7.36 0.32
CA PHE A 544 -13.53 -8.19 -0.34
C PHE A 544 -13.83 -9.40 0.52
N ILE A 545 -15.09 -9.79 0.62
CA ILE A 545 -15.52 -10.81 1.59
C ILE A 545 -16.37 -11.86 0.91
N TYR A 546 -16.13 -13.12 1.24
CA TYR A 546 -17.00 -14.24 0.95
C TYR A 546 -17.33 -14.97 2.25
N VAL A 547 -18.60 -15.31 2.47
CA VAL A 547 -19.05 -15.97 3.71
C VAL A 547 -19.58 -17.36 3.39
N CYS A 548 -18.97 -18.41 3.96
CA CYS A 548 -19.37 -19.79 3.69
C CYS A 548 -20.77 -20.11 4.22
N ASP A 549 -21.07 -19.70 5.47
CA ASP A 549 -22.38 -19.98 6.08
C ASP A 549 -23.50 -19.13 5.44
N PRO A 550 -24.56 -19.76 4.88
CA PRO A 550 -25.62 -19.02 4.18
C PRO A 550 -26.41 -18.07 5.09
N ALA A 551 -26.65 -18.45 6.36
CA ALA A 551 -27.39 -17.62 7.30
C ALA A 551 -26.60 -16.37 7.69
N LEU A 552 -25.30 -16.53 7.96
CA LEU A 552 -24.37 -15.44 8.22
C LEU A 552 -24.19 -14.55 7.00
N ARG A 553 -24.07 -15.13 5.79
CA ARG A 553 -24.03 -14.35 4.54
C ARG A 553 -25.28 -13.48 4.40
N LYS A 554 -26.47 -14.04 4.64
CA LYS A 554 -27.74 -13.30 4.61
C LYS A 554 -27.79 -12.20 5.67
N HIS A 555 -27.23 -12.44 6.86
CA HIS A 555 -27.10 -11.42 7.89
C HIS A 555 -26.17 -10.28 7.43
N PHE A 556 -25.00 -10.60 6.87
CA PHE A 556 -24.01 -9.62 6.43
C PHE A 556 -24.49 -8.76 5.26
N LYS A 557 -25.31 -9.32 4.35
CA LYS A 557 -25.97 -8.57 3.25
C LYS A 557 -26.80 -7.37 3.72
N LYS A 558 -27.27 -7.37 4.97
CA LYS A 558 -28.01 -6.22 5.53
C LYS A 558 -27.12 -5.01 5.75
N PHE A 559 -25.82 -5.22 5.93
CA PHE A 559 -24.88 -4.17 6.30
C PHE A 559 -23.75 -3.94 5.30
N TRP A 560 -23.47 -4.91 4.42
CA TRP A 560 -22.47 -4.80 3.37
C TRP A 560 -23.08 -4.60 2.00
N ARG A 561 -22.44 -3.74 1.20
CA ARG A 561 -22.72 -3.62 -0.22
C ARG A 561 -22.34 -4.93 -0.93
N LEU A 562 -23.28 -5.49 -1.67
CA LEU A 562 -23.01 -6.61 -2.57
C LEU A 562 -22.18 -6.14 -3.77
N LYS A 563 -21.22 -6.96 -4.18
CA LYS A 563 -20.61 -6.80 -5.50
C LYS A 563 -21.69 -7.12 -6.53
N GLU A 564 -22.05 -6.14 -7.35
CA GLU A 564 -22.83 -6.42 -8.54
C GLU A 564 -21.96 -7.29 -9.45
N THR A 565 -22.40 -8.51 -9.72
CA THR A 565 -21.80 -9.35 -10.75
C THR A 565 -21.94 -8.55 -12.04
N VAL A 566 -20.82 -8.04 -12.56
CA VAL A 566 -20.79 -7.62 -13.97
C VAL A 566 -21.22 -8.89 -14.70
N ALA A 567 -22.41 -8.85 -15.32
CA ALA A 567 -22.96 -10.00 -16.01
C ALA A 567 -21.84 -10.60 -16.83
N GLN A 568 -21.50 -11.88 -16.59
CA GLN A 568 -20.56 -12.60 -17.43
C GLN A 568 -20.94 -12.27 -18.87
N VAL A 569 -20.00 -11.63 -19.58
CA VAL A 569 -20.14 -11.38 -21.01
C VAL A 569 -20.52 -12.71 -21.62
N LYS A 570 -21.78 -12.83 -22.07
CA LYS A 570 -22.20 -14.03 -22.80
C LYS A 570 -21.19 -14.21 -23.93
N PRO A 571 -20.58 -15.38 -24.10
CA PRO A 571 -19.67 -15.60 -25.21
C PRO A 571 -20.43 -15.25 -26.49
N LEU A 572 -19.89 -14.28 -27.21
CA LEU A 572 -20.49 -13.84 -28.46
C LEU A 572 -20.35 -14.96 -29.49
N ASN A 573 -21.46 -15.30 -30.15
CA ASN A 573 -21.45 -16.29 -31.24
C ASN A 573 -20.79 -15.64 -32.46
N LEU A 574 -19.53 -16.00 -32.69
CA LEU A 574 -18.78 -15.63 -33.90
C LEU A 574 -18.89 -16.75 -34.93
N HIS A 575 -19.19 -16.38 -36.16
CA HIS A 575 -19.29 -17.30 -37.28
C HIS A 575 -18.24 -16.97 -38.35
N SER A 576 -17.66 -18.00 -38.97
CA SER A 576 -16.69 -17.83 -40.06
C SER A 576 -17.32 -17.33 -41.35
N ASN A 577 -18.62 -17.58 -41.56
CA ASN A 577 -19.40 -17.12 -42.71
C ASN A 577 -20.69 -16.43 -42.23
N LYS A 578 -21.30 -15.58 -43.05
CA LYS A 578 -22.59 -14.95 -42.73
C LYS A 578 -23.71 -16.00 -42.74
N ILE A 579 -24.17 -16.42 -41.57
CA ILE A 579 -25.11 -17.56 -41.45
C ILE A 579 -26.59 -17.11 -41.51
N ASN A 580 -26.92 -15.88 -41.10
CA ASN A 580 -28.30 -15.39 -41.06
C ASN A 580 -28.40 -13.86 -41.24
N GLY A 581 -29.64 -13.34 -41.32
CA GLY A 581 -29.93 -11.90 -41.43
C GLY A 581 -29.67 -11.10 -40.15
N GLN A 582 -29.26 -11.74 -39.05
CA GLN A 582 -29.01 -11.14 -37.73
C GLN A 582 -27.51 -10.95 -37.42
N CYS A 583 -26.63 -11.28 -38.36
CA CYS A 583 -25.19 -11.11 -38.20
C CYS A 583 -24.67 -9.77 -38.78
N ILE A 584 -23.69 -9.17 -38.09
CA ILE A 584 -22.90 -8.03 -38.56
C ILE A 584 -21.41 -8.41 -38.70
N PRO A 585 -20.62 -7.71 -39.52
CA PRO A 585 -19.18 -7.91 -39.59
C PRO A 585 -18.50 -7.61 -38.24
N PHE A 586 -17.65 -8.52 -37.80
CA PHE A 586 -16.70 -8.35 -36.71
C PHE A 586 -15.29 -8.31 -37.28
N TYR A 587 -14.63 -7.17 -37.10
CA TYR A 587 -13.23 -6.98 -37.48
C TYR A 587 -12.37 -7.32 -36.26
N ASP A 588 -11.46 -8.29 -36.41
CA ASP A 588 -10.50 -8.66 -35.37
C ASP A 588 -9.38 -7.63 -35.25
N LEU A 589 -9.78 -6.39 -34.95
CA LEU A 589 -8.90 -5.26 -34.70
C LEU A 589 -8.97 -4.93 -33.22
N ASN A 590 -7.79 -4.78 -32.61
CA ASN A 590 -7.67 -4.23 -31.27
C ASN A 590 -7.60 -2.71 -31.38
N ILE A 591 -8.74 -2.05 -31.14
CA ILE A 591 -8.83 -0.60 -31.17
C ILE A 591 -8.30 -0.04 -29.85
N ALA A 592 -7.26 0.79 -29.93
CA ALA A 592 -6.67 1.38 -28.75
C ALA A 592 -7.61 2.42 -28.14
N ALA A 593 -8.09 2.16 -26.93
CA ALA A 593 -8.53 3.17 -25.99
C ALA A 593 -7.30 3.75 -25.26
N GLY A 594 -6.37 4.31 -26.04
CA GLY A 594 -5.19 5.06 -25.62
C GLY A 594 -4.82 6.07 -26.72
N SER A 595 -3.55 6.12 -27.14
CA SER A 595 -3.14 6.76 -28.40
C SER A 595 -3.65 5.94 -29.61
N PHE A 596 -2.92 5.94 -30.72
CA PHE A 596 -3.18 5.03 -31.84
C PHE A 596 -2.62 3.62 -31.54
N SER A 597 -3.33 2.59 -31.99
CA SER A 597 -2.85 1.20 -31.89
C SER A 597 -1.59 0.98 -32.74
N ALA A 598 -0.88 -0.15 -32.52
CA ALA A 598 0.11 -0.60 -33.48
C ALA A 598 -0.55 -0.83 -34.85
N TYR A 599 0.24 -0.73 -35.92
CA TYR A 599 -0.22 -1.00 -37.29
C TYR A 599 -0.90 -2.37 -37.35
N GLN A 600 -2.12 -2.38 -37.87
CA GLN A 600 -2.94 -3.59 -38.01
C GLN A 600 -3.47 -3.67 -39.45
N GLN A 601 -3.39 -4.87 -40.01
CA GLN A 601 -4.10 -5.24 -41.23
C GLN A 601 -5.32 -6.08 -40.86
N VAL A 602 -6.43 -5.87 -41.57
CA VAL A 602 -7.61 -6.72 -41.43
C VAL A 602 -7.32 -8.04 -42.13
N GLU A 603 -6.84 -9.04 -41.40
CA GLU A 603 -6.50 -10.35 -41.97
C GLU A 603 -7.74 -11.23 -42.18
N ASN A 604 -8.70 -11.21 -41.24
CA ASN A 604 -9.91 -12.03 -41.29
C ASN A 604 -11.15 -11.25 -40.81
N ILE A 605 -12.29 -11.43 -41.49
CA ILE A 605 -13.60 -10.90 -41.08
C ILE A 605 -14.44 -12.09 -40.60
N SER A 606 -14.88 -12.05 -39.34
CA SER A 606 -15.90 -12.97 -38.83
C SER A 606 -17.23 -12.25 -38.70
N PHE A 607 -18.30 -13.00 -38.45
CA PHE A 607 -19.65 -12.46 -38.35
C PHE A 607 -20.19 -12.65 -36.93
N LEU A 608 -20.57 -11.53 -36.31
CA LEU A 608 -21.10 -11.47 -34.96
C LEU A 608 -22.63 -11.51 -34.99
N GLU A 609 -23.23 -12.48 -34.31
CA GLU A 609 -24.68 -12.55 -34.11
C GLU A 609 -25.14 -11.46 -33.12
N LEU A 610 -26.08 -10.60 -33.54
CA LEU A 610 -26.66 -9.59 -32.66
C LEU A 610 -27.77 -10.19 -31.79
N PRO A 611 -27.94 -9.72 -30.54
CA PRO A 611 -29.07 -10.14 -29.70
C PRO A 611 -30.42 -9.74 -30.31
N ASP A 612 -31.49 -10.48 -30.00
CA ASP A 612 -32.83 -10.33 -30.61
C ASP A 612 -33.45 -8.93 -30.50
N ASN A 613 -32.98 -8.11 -29.55
CA ASN A 613 -33.42 -6.74 -29.37
C ASN A 613 -32.75 -5.73 -30.32
N LEU A 614 -31.77 -6.15 -31.12
CA LEU A 614 -31.06 -5.32 -32.09
C LEU A 614 -31.36 -5.79 -33.52
N ARG A 615 -31.67 -4.83 -34.40
CA ARG A 615 -31.86 -5.08 -35.83
C ARG A 615 -30.55 -4.86 -36.56
N THR A 616 -30.23 -5.74 -37.50
CA THR A 616 -29.09 -5.57 -38.39
C THR A 616 -29.30 -4.40 -39.34
N ASN A 617 -28.21 -3.72 -39.64
CA ASN A 617 -28.15 -2.65 -40.63
C ASN A 617 -26.83 -2.82 -41.40
N PRO A 618 -26.81 -2.65 -42.73
CA PRO A 618 -25.60 -2.79 -43.55
C PRO A 618 -24.41 -1.91 -43.12
N ASP A 619 -24.70 -0.81 -42.43
CA ASP A 619 -23.69 0.13 -41.91
C ASP A 619 -23.12 -0.30 -40.55
N LEU A 620 -23.66 -1.33 -39.90
CA LEU A 620 -23.19 -1.75 -38.57
C LEU A 620 -22.02 -2.73 -38.67
N PHE A 621 -21.06 -2.59 -37.76
CA PHE A 621 -19.94 -3.50 -37.56
C PHE A 621 -19.45 -3.44 -36.11
N ALA A 622 -18.64 -4.42 -35.69
CA ALA A 622 -18.10 -4.48 -34.34
C ALA A 622 -16.58 -4.70 -34.31
N CYS A 623 -15.93 -4.14 -33.29
CA CYS A 623 -14.49 -4.30 -33.03
C CYS A 623 -14.23 -4.44 -31.52
N LYS A 624 -13.09 -5.00 -31.15
CA LYS A 624 -12.65 -5.11 -29.75
C LYS A 624 -11.91 -3.85 -29.30
N ILE A 625 -12.22 -3.38 -28.09
CA ILE A 625 -11.63 -2.18 -27.50
C ILE A 625 -10.63 -2.58 -26.43
N VAL A 626 -9.43 -2.01 -26.49
CA VAL A 626 -8.34 -2.32 -25.56
C VAL A 626 -7.76 -1.02 -25.01
N GLY A 627 -7.80 -0.84 -23.69
CA GLY A 627 -7.30 0.33 -22.97
C GLY A 627 -8.36 1.01 -22.10
N GLU A 628 -7.91 1.85 -21.18
CA GLU A 628 -8.76 2.44 -20.12
C GLU A 628 -9.19 3.90 -20.41
N SER A 629 -8.71 4.53 -21.48
CA SER A 629 -8.98 5.96 -21.72
C SER A 629 -10.43 6.30 -22.08
N MET A 630 -11.28 5.29 -22.25
CA MET A 630 -12.72 5.46 -22.54
C MET A 630 -13.61 4.81 -21.48
N ASN A 631 -13.06 4.35 -20.35
CA ASN A 631 -13.76 3.50 -19.38
C ASN A 631 -14.98 4.14 -18.67
N LYS A 632 -15.21 5.46 -18.79
CA LYS A 632 -16.50 6.06 -18.36
C LYS A 632 -17.67 5.61 -19.23
N VAL A 633 -17.42 5.22 -20.49
CA VAL A 633 -18.46 4.89 -21.47
C VAL A 633 -18.25 3.50 -22.08
N ILE A 634 -16.99 3.09 -22.29
CA ILE A 634 -16.58 1.84 -22.93
C ILE A 634 -15.51 1.19 -22.06
N PRO A 635 -15.87 0.17 -21.25
CA PRO A 635 -14.91 -0.57 -20.45
C PRO A 635 -13.82 -1.22 -21.30
N ASN A 636 -12.65 -1.40 -20.71
CA ASN A 636 -11.54 -2.09 -21.36
C ASN A 636 -11.89 -3.57 -21.63
N GLY A 637 -11.53 -4.06 -22.81
CA GLY A 637 -11.82 -5.43 -23.25
C GLY A 637 -13.19 -5.61 -23.90
N SER A 638 -14.03 -4.57 -23.91
CA SER A 638 -15.37 -4.62 -24.49
C SER A 638 -15.38 -4.80 -26.01
N ILE A 639 -16.45 -5.39 -26.53
CA ILE A 639 -16.77 -5.40 -27.96
C ILE A 639 -17.80 -4.32 -28.22
N ALA A 640 -17.40 -3.33 -29.01
CA ALA A 640 -18.21 -2.15 -29.31
C ALA A 640 -18.87 -2.26 -30.68
N LEU A 641 -20.14 -1.88 -30.76
CA LEU A 641 -20.90 -1.72 -31.98
C LEU A 641 -20.67 -0.32 -32.55
N PHE A 642 -20.39 -0.26 -33.85
CA PHE A 642 -20.19 0.96 -34.61
C PHE A 642 -21.13 1.02 -35.80
N LYS A 643 -21.49 2.24 -36.19
CA LYS A 643 -22.11 2.55 -37.47
C LYS A 643 -21.10 3.24 -38.38
N LYS A 644 -20.99 2.77 -39.63
CA LYS A 644 -20.12 3.38 -40.66
C LYS A 644 -20.44 4.86 -40.81
N TYR A 645 -19.37 5.66 -40.84
CA TYR A 645 -19.51 7.09 -40.97
C TYR A 645 -19.70 7.49 -42.45
N ASN A 646 -20.89 8.00 -42.79
CA ASN A 646 -21.29 8.35 -44.16
C ASN A 646 -21.40 9.88 -44.40
N GLY A 647 -20.90 10.72 -43.48
CA GLY A 647 -20.99 12.19 -43.54
C GLY A 647 -21.79 12.81 -42.38
N GLY A 648 -21.69 14.14 -42.22
CA GLY A 648 -22.35 14.91 -41.14
C GLY A 648 -21.39 15.42 -40.05
N SER A 649 -21.89 16.20 -39.08
CA SER A 649 -21.06 16.69 -37.97
C SER A 649 -20.62 15.55 -37.06
N ARG A 650 -19.35 15.59 -36.63
CA ARG A 650 -18.72 14.59 -35.73
C ARG A 650 -18.44 15.16 -34.34
N ASN A 651 -18.63 16.46 -34.17
CA ASN A 651 -18.24 17.19 -32.96
C ASN A 651 -19.10 16.74 -31.77
N GLY A 652 -18.46 16.21 -30.73
CA GLY A 652 -19.11 15.66 -29.54
C GLY A 652 -19.55 14.19 -29.65
N LEU A 653 -19.21 13.49 -30.74
CA LEU A 653 -19.49 12.06 -30.90
C LEU A 653 -18.26 11.21 -30.56
N ILE A 654 -18.47 10.00 -30.05
CA ILE A 654 -17.39 9.02 -29.89
C ILE A 654 -17.13 8.37 -31.25
N CYS A 655 -15.94 8.58 -31.80
CA CYS A 655 -15.57 8.16 -33.14
C CYS A 655 -14.43 7.14 -33.10
N LEU A 656 -14.56 6.10 -33.91
CA LEU A 656 -13.45 5.24 -34.33
C LEU A 656 -12.72 5.96 -35.47
N VAL A 657 -11.45 6.26 -35.25
CA VAL A 657 -10.61 6.98 -36.20
C VAL A 657 -9.39 6.14 -36.57
N GLU A 658 -9.03 6.22 -37.84
CA GLU A 658 -7.87 5.61 -38.46
C GLU A 658 -6.87 6.71 -38.80
N SER A 659 -5.59 6.46 -38.56
CA SER A 659 -4.50 7.29 -39.07
C SER A 659 -3.60 6.44 -39.97
N THR A 660 -3.27 6.97 -41.15
CA THR A 660 -2.36 6.33 -42.11
C THR A 660 -1.27 7.31 -42.51
N ASN A 661 -0.01 7.02 -42.17
CA ASN A 661 1.12 7.85 -42.62
C ASN A 661 1.38 7.61 -44.12
N ILE A 662 1.56 8.69 -44.89
CA ILE A 662 1.71 8.68 -46.36
C ILE A 662 2.84 7.74 -46.86
N TYR A 663 3.86 7.48 -46.03
CA TYR A 663 5.02 6.67 -46.39
C TYR A 663 4.82 5.15 -46.29
N ASP A 664 3.69 4.65 -45.74
CA ASP A 664 3.58 3.22 -45.40
C ASP A 664 2.17 2.62 -45.58
N LYS A 665 1.58 2.80 -46.78
CA LYS A 665 0.28 2.18 -47.13
C LYS A 665 0.30 0.64 -47.15
N GLU A 666 1.48 0.02 -47.15
CA GLU A 666 1.63 -1.44 -47.19
C GLU A 666 1.64 -2.08 -45.78
N LEU A 667 1.80 -1.32 -44.68
CA LEU A 667 1.83 -1.86 -43.31
C LEU A 667 0.49 -1.86 -42.55
N GLY A 668 -0.58 -1.30 -43.13
CA GLY A 668 -1.91 -1.25 -42.52
C GLY A 668 -2.24 0.09 -41.85
N GLY A 669 -3.30 0.13 -41.03
CA GLY A 669 -3.78 1.35 -40.36
C GLY A 669 -3.54 1.32 -38.85
N GLN A 670 -3.45 2.49 -38.23
CA GLN A 670 -3.50 2.61 -36.77
C GLN A 670 -4.86 3.15 -36.34
N TYR A 671 -5.45 2.58 -35.28
CA TYR A 671 -6.82 2.88 -34.88
C TYR A 671 -6.90 3.38 -33.43
N THR A 672 -7.75 4.37 -33.19
CA THR A 672 -8.11 4.82 -31.84
C THR A 672 -9.58 5.17 -31.74
N ILE A 673 -10.10 5.18 -30.51
CA ILE A 673 -11.49 5.57 -30.20
C ILE A 673 -11.50 6.66 -29.14
N LYS A 674 -12.15 7.79 -29.45
CA LYS A 674 -12.22 8.99 -28.60
C LYS A 674 -13.45 9.84 -28.92
N GLU A 675 -13.83 10.72 -28.00
CA GLU A 675 -14.79 11.78 -28.30
C GLU A 675 -14.14 12.80 -29.25
N TYR A 676 -14.70 12.98 -30.43
CA TYR A 676 -14.17 13.83 -31.48
C TYR A 676 -14.60 15.28 -31.28
N ARG A 677 -13.65 16.22 -31.25
CA ARG A 677 -13.92 17.66 -31.31
C ARG A 677 -13.09 18.33 -32.41
N SER A 678 -13.65 19.35 -33.05
CA SER A 678 -12.91 20.11 -34.07
C SER A 678 -13.17 21.61 -33.95
N LYS A 679 -12.11 22.41 -34.06
CA LYS A 679 -12.19 23.86 -34.17
C LYS A 679 -11.97 24.28 -35.63
N LYS A 680 -12.84 25.13 -36.16
CA LYS A 680 -12.75 25.66 -37.53
C LYS A 680 -12.53 27.17 -37.47
N THR A 681 -11.65 27.68 -38.32
CA THR A 681 -11.38 29.13 -38.43
C THR A 681 -11.68 29.56 -39.86
N GLN A 682 -12.41 30.66 -40.01
CA GLN A 682 -12.90 31.12 -41.30
C GLN A 682 -11.89 32.09 -41.90
N THR A 683 -11.35 31.74 -43.07
CA THR A 683 -10.60 32.66 -43.94
C THR A 683 -11.39 32.85 -45.24
N ASP A 684 -11.26 34.03 -45.85
CA ASP A 684 -12.17 34.57 -46.89
C ASP A 684 -12.39 33.69 -48.14
N ASP A 685 -11.64 32.60 -48.35
CA ASP A 685 -11.83 31.71 -49.52
C ASP A 685 -11.80 30.18 -49.26
N SER A 686 -11.78 29.67 -48.00
CA SER A 686 -12.04 28.24 -47.72
C SER A 686 -12.22 27.91 -46.23
N TRP A 687 -12.90 26.78 -45.94
CA TRP A 687 -12.96 26.18 -44.61
C TRP A 687 -11.74 25.30 -44.36
N VAL A 688 -10.82 25.71 -43.48
CA VAL A 688 -9.71 24.85 -43.05
C VAL A 688 -9.92 24.44 -41.59
N HIS A 689 -9.72 23.16 -41.27
CA HIS A 689 -9.68 22.67 -39.89
C HIS A 689 -8.35 23.10 -39.27
N GLU A 690 -8.38 23.95 -38.24
CA GLU A 690 -7.15 24.41 -37.56
C GLU A 690 -6.68 23.39 -36.50
N GLU A 691 -7.63 22.66 -35.88
CA GLU A 691 -7.31 21.69 -34.83
C GLU A 691 -8.39 20.60 -34.70
N ILE A 692 -7.97 19.34 -34.65
CA ILE A 692 -8.81 18.19 -34.25
C ILE A 692 -8.35 17.73 -32.87
N THR A 693 -9.28 17.63 -31.91
CA THR A 693 -9.01 17.13 -30.57
C THR A 693 -9.79 15.84 -30.32
N LEU A 694 -9.10 14.76 -29.99
CA LEU A 694 -9.68 13.47 -29.64
C LEU A 694 -9.63 13.30 -28.11
N HIS A 695 -10.75 13.51 -27.45
CA HIS A 695 -10.87 13.53 -25.99
C HIS A 695 -11.08 12.13 -25.39
N PRO A 696 -10.32 11.75 -24.34
CA PRO A 696 -10.61 10.57 -23.56
C PRO A 696 -11.82 10.81 -22.65
N LEU A 697 -12.55 9.73 -22.38
CA LEU A 697 -13.65 9.69 -21.43
C LEU A 697 -13.33 8.63 -20.38
N SER A 698 -12.40 8.93 -19.47
CA SER A 698 -11.93 8.00 -18.44
C SER A 698 -12.19 8.51 -17.02
N THR A 699 -12.39 7.60 -16.08
CA THR A 699 -12.38 7.87 -14.63
C THR A 699 -10.99 8.21 -14.13
N ASP A 700 -9.97 7.84 -14.91
CA ASP A 700 -8.59 8.23 -14.72
C ASP A 700 -8.31 9.57 -15.45
N GLU A 701 -7.97 10.61 -14.68
CA GLU A 701 -7.65 11.95 -15.20
C GLU A 701 -6.26 12.03 -15.85
N TYR A 702 -5.43 10.97 -15.79
CA TYR A 702 -4.13 10.91 -16.45
C TYR A 702 -4.23 10.85 -17.98
N PHE A 703 -5.35 10.39 -18.55
CA PHE A 703 -5.52 10.37 -20.01
C PHE A 703 -5.75 11.79 -20.54
N GLN A 704 -4.83 12.24 -21.39
CA GLN A 704 -4.89 13.56 -22.02
C GLN A 704 -5.54 13.51 -23.41
N PRO A 705 -6.19 14.59 -23.87
CA PRO A 705 -6.69 14.69 -25.25
C PRO A 705 -5.55 14.62 -26.27
N LEU A 706 -5.76 13.88 -27.37
CA LEU A 706 -4.84 13.92 -28.52
C LEU A 706 -5.22 15.12 -29.37
N VAL A 707 -4.30 16.05 -29.54
CA VAL A 707 -4.49 17.26 -30.34
C VAL A 707 -3.70 17.11 -31.63
N LEU A 708 -4.39 17.09 -32.77
CA LEU A 708 -3.82 16.97 -34.11
C LEU A 708 -3.93 18.31 -34.83
N ARG A 709 -2.83 18.76 -35.45
CA ARG A 709 -2.73 20.05 -36.16
C ARG A 709 -2.07 19.87 -37.53
N ASP A 710 -2.34 20.79 -38.45
CA ASP A 710 -1.71 20.88 -39.77
C ASP A 710 -1.75 19.55 -40.54
N GLU A 711 -0.59 19.04 -40.99
CA GLU A 711 -0.45 17.82 -41.81
C GLU A 711 -1.03 16.56 -41.14
N GLU A 712 -1.04 16.49 -39.81
CA GLU A 712 -1.58 15.34 -39.06
C GLU A 712 -3.11 15.22 -39.19
N THR A 713 -3.80 16.28 -39.58
CA THR A 713 -5.26 16.26 -39.82
C THR A 713 -5.63 15.67 -41.18
N ILE A 714 -4.70 15.68 -42.14
CA ILE A 714 -4.91 15.19 -43.52
C ILE A 714 -4.93 13.65 -43.53
N ASP A 715 -4.16 13.03 -42.65
CA ASP A 715 -3.99 11.59 -42.56
C ASP A 715 -4.99 10.89 -41.62
N LEU A 716 -5.92 11.65 -41.03
CA LEU A 716 -6.94 11.14 -40.11
C LEU A 716 -8.28 10.89 -40.81
N LYS A 717 -8.74 9.63 -40.78
CA LYS A 717 -10.03 9.22 -41.33
C LYS A 717 -10.96 8.71 -40.24
N VAL A 718 -12.21 9.20 -40.22
CA VAL A 718 -13.24 8.65 -39.32
C VAL A 718 -13.92 7.47 -40.00
N ILE A 719 -13.86 6.30 -39.35
CA ILE A 719 -14.34 5.03 -39.90
C ILE A 719 -15.76 4.73 -39.43
N GLY A 720 -16.06 5.01 -38.16
CA GLY A 720 -17.37 4.75 -37.59
C GLY A 720 -17.68 5.58 -36.36
N ILE A 721 -18.96 5.68 -36.06
CA ILE A 721 -19.49 6.30 -34.83
C ILE A 721 -19.89 5.19 -33.88
N PHE A 722 -19.47 5.30 -32.62
CA PHE A 722 -19.84 4.36 -31.57
C PHE A 722 -21.34 4.41 -31.27
N GLU A 723 -21.99 3.25 -31.25
CA GLU A 723 -23.42 3.11 -30.94
C GLU A 723 -23.62 2.61 -29.50
N ARG A 724 -22.93 1.52 -29.12
CA ARG A 724 -23.01 0.90 -27.78
C ARG A 724 -21.96 -0.19 -27.57
N VAL A 725 -21.77 -0.60 -26.32
CA VAL A 725 -21.09 -1.85 -25.97
C VAL A 725 -22.06 -3.03 -26.15
N LEU A 726 -21.58 -4.12 -26.76
CA LEU A 726 -22.33 -5.38 -26.92
C LEU A 726 -21.98 -6.41 -25.86
N ALA A 727 -20.72 -6.41 -25.42
CA ALA A 727 -20.09 -7.41 -24.59
C ALA A 727 -18.94 -6.77 -23.81
#